data_AF-A0A930TPT4-F1
#
_entry.id   AF-A0A930TPT4-F1
#
_cell.length_a   1.000
_cell.length_b   1.000
_cell.length_c   1.000
_cell.angle_alpha   90.00
_cell.angle_beta   90.00
_cell.angle_gamma   90.00
#
_symmetry.space_group_name_H-M   'P 1'
#
loop_
_entity.id
_entity.type
_entity.pdbx_description
1 polymer ?
#
loop_
_entity_poly.entity_id
_entity_poly.type
_entity_poly.pdbx_seq_one_letter_code
_entity_poly.pdbx_strand_id
1 'polypeptide(L)'
;MQIWTYWQTHLDCLTPSAEALLTDATAPSAAALNCSLLLPLLERSTTLLGGLALPLSEIAAYPDSFESLARVLLQQYLQQTQQEPSLADWVGLIGQAVYLDQFKAALTLPKLQSWLQQFGQQLASESVQHALQAMMDLEPHLGTNAEFEDRDARQALIDFSTSRLGECCQTALFKRLESLGVKAEAARQIARQLADQTARRLYPALVEAGAHRWLDWYNPADVAALERHLRIDAYLDEVIQPLPEERVLNEPFRFRELYVPLRAQPLLLNGEPDLDRPPVLLEEWAQAVLHDPQKSDRVLFVQGGFGRGKSTFCRMFADWLRQHEHPRWTPILIPLQDVHLIEKNFEELLRKAIARDFTLDDPDWLNHPDTRFLFLLDGFNELHLDSRSNIGLEEFFQQVGKFQESCASHPEMGHRVLLTGRCLLVQTVERLLPPNLERVEILPFDDQLQAQWLSNWQRLTGTDAAGLRQLMHHPHLPERTQNLVREPLLLHSLAAMDRDGDLQLTSLESLSPDQAKVALYQQVVHWALTKQRPNLLERELSLAEIDALRRILAEAGLALVQSGGESIPISLVAQRLHADPDAQTLLQEIQAKLKPSLQNALVVFYRPTHQDDGYIRFTHNSFGKMFCGQRLKEYLEDWSITWSRRQQQQDWIPTPVMDGQIFELLGYGGLMPEIAEHLMVLLNGSPEFDLVRLFTRLEHFFLRWCDGQFMDVESETLPQREMRRLRQQAQYLVPLGQRQVDVYAGLNVMILLLQLHGKARSNAALQDTIAFYPCGQQGSDSFDADRLLRVIGYSHCVSPCAFRAIVGPYLSGVNLSGVNLSGVNLSGVNLSDADLRGAILSGANLRGAILSRASLVSASLDGADLSNADLRGANLIGANLRGADLSGADLSGADLSSATLIGASLSRANLRDADLSGAYLRGASLRSADLSRAYLIGASLSGASLCDANLSDVDLSDANLHGADLSNSTLRNANLSGADLIGAYLNGASLCGANLRDASLNSADLIDADLCGADLSHANLIGADLSDQSIGTVRWSEKTKWQDVRGLETAVNVPDALKQQLGLE
;
A
#
# COMPACT_ATOMS: atom_id res chain seq x y z
N MET A 1 14.33 57.12 21.19
CA MET A 1 14.30 57.61 22.60
C MET A 1 13.32 58.79 22.80
N GLN A 2 13.12 59.67 21.82
CA GLN A 2 12.22 60.84 21.96
C GLN A 2 10.74 60.47 22.06
N ILE A 3 10.26 59.48 21.29
CA ILE A 3 8.84 59.09 21.27
C ILE A 3 8.38 58.53 22.62
N TRP A 4 9.14 57.61 23.22
CA TRP A 4 8.70 56.96 24.45
C TRP A 4 8.80 57.85 25.69
N THR A 5 9.85 58.68 25.76
CA THR A 5 10.01 59.68 26.84
C THR A 5 8.93 60.76 26.74
N TYR A 6 8.50 61.08 25.52
CA TYR A 6 7.34 61.93 25.25
C TYR A 6 6.03 61.30 25.74
N TRP A 7 5.80 60.01 25.45
CA TRP A 7 4.62 59.28 25.92
C TRP A 7 4.58 59.16 27.45
N GLN A 8 5.69 58.80 28.10
CA GLN A 8 5.75 58.71 29.57
C GLN A 8 5.45 60.05 30.27
N THR A 9 5.80 61.17 29.64
CA THR A 9 5.52 62.50 30.21
C THR A 9 4.12 63.03 29.91
N HIS A 10 3.43 62.47 28.90
CA HIS A 10 2.12 62.93 28.41
C HIS A 10 1.02 61.85 28.48
N LEU A 11 1.29 60.74 29.17
CA LEU A 11 0.42 59.58 29.32
C LEU A 11 -0.95 59.95 29.95
N ASP A 12 -0.94 60.95 30.85
CA ASP A 12 -2.14 61.51 31.48
C ASP A 12 -3.08 62.22 30.48
N CYS A 13 -2.58 62.65 29.32
CA CYS A 13 -3.36 63.37 28.30
C CYS A 13 -4.16 62.45 27.36
N LEU A 14 -3.93 61.13 27.38
CA LEU A 14 -4.60 60.17 26.49
C LEU A 14 -6.07 59.90 26.85
N THR A 15 -6.52 60.26 28.05
CA THR A 15 -7.79 59.75 28.62
C THR A 15 -9.07 60.54 28.29
N PRO A 16 -9.03 61.79 27.79
CA PRO A 16 -10.24 62.42 27.21
C PRO A 16 -10.08 62.93 25.76
N SER A 17 -8.86 63.08 25.25
CA SER A 17 -8.62 63.69 23.93
C SER A 17 -8.72 62.71 22.76
N ALA A 18 -8.68 61.40 23.03
CA ALA A 18 -8.81 60.36 22.01
C ALA A 18 -10.24 60.28 21.41
N GLU A 19 -11.28 60.64 22.17
CA GLU A 19 -12.67 60.66 21.67
C GLU A 19 -12.90 61.73 20.58
N ALA A 20 -12.17 62.85 20.62
CA ALA A 20 -12.34 63.94 19.67
C ALA A 20 -11.59 63.75 18.33
N LEU A 21 -10.58 62.87 18.29
CA LEU A 21 -9.79 62.57 17.09
C LEU A 21 -10.38 61.42 16.25
N LEU A 22 -11.35 60.66 16.79
CA LEU A 22 -11.94 59.49 16.16
C LEU A 22 -13.11 59.78 15.21
N THR A 23 -13.52 61.05 15.05
CA THR A 23 -14.67 61.41 14.20
C THR A 23 -14.32 61.80 12.76
N ASP A 24 -13.04 61.95 12.41
CA ASP A 24 -12.66 62.49 11.09
C ASP A 24 -11.53 61.70 10.42
N ALA A 25 -11.79 60.42 10.11
CA ALA A 25 -11.19 59.70 8.98
C ALA A 25 -11.99 58.43 8.65
N THR A 26 -12.25 58.22 7.37
CA THR A 26 -13.14 57.23 6.76
C THR A 26 -12.67 55.76 6.91
N ALA A 27 -13.32 54.99 7.81
CA ALA A 27 -13.66 53.53 7.86
C ALA A 27 -12.67 52.41 7.38
N PRO A 28 -12.77 51.14 7.87
CA PRO A 28 -13.71 50.55 8.85
C PRO A 28 -13.05 49.88 10.10
N SER A 29 -13.81 49.90 11.21
CA SER A 29 -13.60 49.23 12.52
C SER A 29 -12.34 49.51 13.33
N ALA A 30 -12.10 50.78 13.68
CA ALA A 30 -11.50 51.15 14.96
C ALA A 30 -12.58 51.11 16.06
N ALA A 31 -13.10 49.92 16.35
CA ALA A 31 -14.17 49.74 17.31
C ALA A 31 -13.60 49.75 18.75
N ALA A 32 -13.55 50.96 19.33
CA ALA A 32 -13.35 51.20 20.76
C ALA A 32 -12.08 50.57 21.38
N LEU A 33 -10.93 51.18 21.11
CA LEU A 33 -9.73 51.02 21.95
C LEU A 33 -10.09 51.35 23.41
N ASN A 34 -10.32 50.31 24.20
CA ASN A 34 -10.78 50.41 25.56
C ASN A 34 -9.61 50.90 26.43
N CYS A 35 -9.46 52.22 26.53
CA CYS A 35 -8.33 52.88 27.21
C CYS A 35 -8.16 52.43 28.68
N SER A 36 -9.22 51.87 29.28
CA SER A 36 -9.22 51.28 30.63
C SER A 36 -8.31 50.05 30.79
N LEU A 37 -8.09 49.26 29.72
CA LEU A 37 -7.18 48.10 29.71
C LEU A 37 -5.73 48.49 29.30
N LEU A 38 -5.56 49.67 28.69
CA LEU A 38 -4.28 50.16 28.19
C LEU A 38 -3.45 50.92 29.22
N LEU A 39 -4.11 51.57 30.18
CA LEU A 39 -3.45 52.30 31.27
C LEU A 39 -2.41 51.43 32.01
N PRO A 40 -2.71 50.20 32.46
CA PRO A 40 -1.74 49.39 33.19
C PRO A 40 -0.54 48.93 32.35
N LEU A 41 -0.74 48.72 31.04
CA LEU A 41 0.32 48.35 30.08
C LEU A 41 1.32 49.50 29.88
N LEU A 42 0.81 50.72 29.71
CA LEU A 42 1.60 51.91 29.44
C LEU A 42 2.19 52.54 30.72
N GLU A 43 1.52 52.41 31.87
CA GLU A 43 2.01 52.92 33.17
C GLU A 43 3.19 52.09 33.73
N ARG A 44 3.31 50.82 33.36
CA ARG A 44 4.28 49.88 33.96
C ARG A 44 5.40 49.43 33.04
N SER A 45 5.35 49.74 31.74
CA SER A 45 6.35 49.28 30.78
C SER A 45 6.85 50.40 29.88
N THR A 46 8.17 50.42 29.67
CA THR A 46 8.83 51.38 28.76
C THR A 46 8.84 50.92 27.30
N THR A 47 8.12 49.84 26.97
CA THR A 47 8.11 49.18 25.65
C THR A 47 6.81 48.39 25.44
N LEU A 48 6.31 48.24 24.20
CA LEU A 48 5.12 47.43 23.89
C LEU A 48 5.29 45.94 24.28
N LEU A 49 6.51 45.40 24.15
CA LEU A 49 6.86 44.04 24.61
C LEU A 49 6.63 43.79 26.11
N GLY A 50 6.43 44.84 26.92
CA GLY A 50 5.97 44.74 28.30
C GLY A 50 4.65 43.98 28.45
N GLY A 51 3.86 43.87 27.38
CA GLY A 51 2.68 43.01 27.32
C GLY A 51 2.98 41.54 27.60
N LEU A 52 4.19 41.03 27.33
CA LEU A 52 4.59 39.66 27.68
C LEU A 52 4.64 39.40 29.19
N ALA A 53 4.68 40.47 30.01
CA ALA A 53 4.64 40.38 31.46
C ALA A 53 3.22 40.14 32.03
N LEU A 54 2.18 40.39 31.22
CA LEU A 54 0.79 40.18 31.59
C LEU A 54 0.40 38.69 31.60
N PRO A 55 -0.69 38.33 32.30
CA PRO A 55 -1.36 37.06 32.14
C PRO A 55 -1.66 36.74 30.66
N LEU A 56 -1.36 35.52 30.21
CA LEU A 56 -1.61 35.09 28.84
C LEU A 56 -3.10 35.19 28.47
N SER A 57 -4.00 35.03 29.46
CA SER A 57 -5.44 35.22 29.26
C SER A 57 -5.82 36.64 28.88
N GLU A 58 -5.09 37.65 29.37
CA GLU A 58 -5.34 39.05 29.03
C GLU A 58 -4.83 39.40 27.64
N ILE A 59 -3.66 38.85 27.24
CA ILE A 59 -3.13 38.98 25.88
C ILE A 59 -4.08 38.34 24.86
N ALA A 60 -4.59 37.14 25.16
CA ALA A 60 -5.51 36.42 24.28
C ALA A 60 -6.91 37.07 24.21
N ALA A 61 -7.37 37.70 25.31
CA ALA A 61 -8.68 38.36 25.38
C ALA A 61 -8.68 39.79 24.82
N TYR A 62 -7.51 40.34 24.46
CA TYR A 62 -7.42 41.67 23.87
C TYR A 62 -8.14 41.68 22.50
N PRO A 63 -9.15 42.53 22.28
CA PRO A 63 -9.98 42.46 21.08
C PRO A 63 -9.27 43.00 19.82
N ASP A 64 -8.44 44.04 19.96
CA ASP A 64 -7.81 44.75 18.84
C ASP A 64 -6.40 44.21 18.48
N SER A 65 -5.83 44.64 17.36
CA SER A 65 -4.42 44.35 17.03
C SER A 65 -3.48 45.33 17.73
N PHE A 66 -2.36 44.83 18.25
CA PHE A 66 -1.29 45.66 18.82
C PHE A 66 -0.67 46.57 17.75
N GLU A 67 -0.70 46.15 16.48
CA GLU A 67 -0.30 46.97 15.34
C GLU A 67 -1.16 48.24 15.19
N SER A 68 -2.47 48.14 15.35
CA SER A 68 -3.37 49.31 15.29
C SER A 68 -3.02 50.31 16.39
N LEU A 69 -2.66 49.82 17.57
CA LEU A 69 -2.21 50.65 18.68
C LEU A 69 -0.90 51.38 18.36
N ALA A 70 0.08 50.66 17.80
CA ALA A 70 1.35 51.24 17.37
C ALA A 70 1.14 52.37 16.34
N ARG A 71 0.20 52.21 15.39
CA ARG A 71 -0.15 53.26 14.42
C ARG A 71 -0.72 54.51 15.08
N VAL A 72 -1.66 54.36 16.00
CA VAL A 72 -2.28 55.48 16.73
C VAL A 72 -1.22 56.27 17.51
N LEU A 73 -0.30 55.58 18.17
CA LEU A 73 0.81 56.20 18.90
C LEU A 73 1.74 56.99 17.96
N LEU A 74 2.06 56.46 16.78
CA LEU A 74 2.92 57.18 15.83
C LEU A 74 2.23 58.42 15.24
N GLN A 75 0.93 58.33 14.93
CA GLN A 75 0.16 59.45 14.38
C GLN A 75 0.02 60.61 15.38
N GLN A 76 -0.23 60.32 16.66
CA GLN A 76 -0.34 61.37 17.67
C GLN A 76 1.01 62.05 17.96
N TYR A 77 2.11 61.30 17.99
CA TYR A 77 3.46 61.88 18.12
C TYR A 77 3.73 62.87 16.98
N LEU A 78 3.38 62.49 15.74
CA LEU A 78 3.57 63.32 14.55
C LEU A 78 2.69 64.59 14.56
N GLN A 79 1.45 64.48 15.04
CA GLN A 79 0.54 65.63 15.17
C GLN A 79 0.98 66.65 16.23
N GLN A 80 1.47 66.19 17.38
CA GLN A 80 1.76 67.08 18.51
C GLN A 80 3.19 67.65 18.49
N THR A 81 4.17 66.92 17.96
CA THR A 81 5.57 67.38 17.90
C THR A 81 5.92 68.08 16.59
N GLN A 82 5.13 67.88 15.52
CA GLN A 82 5.45 68.27 14.14
C GLN A 82 6.82 67.77 13.64
N GLN A 83 7.43 66.78 14.32
CA GLN A 83 8.69 66.16 13.92
C GLN A 83 8.40 64.77 13.34
N GLU A 84 9.00 64.46 12.18
CA GLU A 84 8.92 63.12 11.60
C GLU A 84 9.70 62.11 12.47
N PRO A 85 9.09 60.98 12.87
CA PRO A 85 9.77 59.87 13.53
C PRO A 85 10.94 59.33 12.70
N SER A 86 12.02 58.91 13.36
CA SER A 86 13.13 58.21 12.69
C SER A 86 12.72 56.80 12.24
N LEU A 87 13.48 56.18 11.33
CA LEU A 87 13.25 54.80 10.91
C LEU A 87 13.37 53.84 12.10
N ALA A 88 14.32 54.10 13.01
CA ALA A 88 14.47 53.38 14.27
C ALA A 88 13.21 53.44 15.15
N ASP A 89 12.53 54.59 15.19
CA ASP A 89 11.28 54.71 15.96
C ASP A 89 10.11 53.96 15.30
N TRP A 90 9.99 54.01 13.97
CA TRP A 90 8.98 53.26 13.21
C TRP A 90 9.14 51.74 13.39
N VAL A 91 10.34 51.22 13.11
CA VAL A 91 10.64 49.79 13.16
C VAL A 91 10.62 49.27 14.59
N GLY A 92 11.13 50.05 15.54
CA GLY A 92 11.15 49.66 16.96
C GLY A 92 9.74 49.50 17.54
N LEU A 93 8.79 50.34 17.13
CA LEU A 93 7.43 50.32 17.68
C LEU A 93 6.53 49.33 16.94
N ILE A 94 6.53 49.34 15.60
CA ILE A 94 5.72 48.42 14.78
C ILE A 94 6.27 47.00 14.86
N GLY A 95 7.60 46.81 14.90
CA GLY A 95 8.21 45.48 15.05
C GLY A 95 7.81 44.77 16.35
N GLN A 96 7.72 45.51 17.46
CA GLN A 96 7.24 44.94 18.73
C GLN A 96 5.75 44.62 18.68
N ALA A 97 4.95 45.49 18.05
CA ALA A 97 3.51 45.31 17.92
C ALA A 97 3.15 44.09 17.05
N VAL A 98 3.78 43.96 15.88
CA VAL A 98 3.59 42.82 14.97
C VAL A 98 4.04 41.53 15.66
N TYR A 99 5.15 41.53 16.40
CA TYR A 99 5.59 40.36 17.16
C TYR A 99 4.57 39.88 18.20
N LEU A 100 3.94 40.83 18.92
CA LEU A 100 2.88 40.53 19.89
C LEU A 100 1.60 40.03 19.21
N ASP A 101 1.24 40.58 18.06
CA ASP A 101 0.10 40.09 17.28
C ASP A 101 0.34 38.68 16.74
N GLN A 102 1.56 38.35 16.30
CA GLN A 102 1.92 36.98 15.92
C GLN A 102 1.85 36.03 17.12
N PHE A 103 2.34 36.45 18.29
CA PHE A 103 2.22 35.66 19.50
C PHE A 103 0.76 35.45 19.93
N LYS A 104 -0.07 36.50 19.85
CA LYS A 104 -1.52 36.44 20.10
C LYS A 104 -2.20 35.46 19.14
N ALA A 105 -1.85 35.48 17.86
CA ALA A 105 -2.37 34.53 16.88
C ALA A 105 -1.94 33.09 17.23
N ALA A 106 -0.67 32.88 17.62
CA ALA A 106 -0.18 31.56 18.02
C ALA A 106 -0.88 31.01 19.27
N LEU A 107 -1.31 31.86 20.21
CA LEU A 107 -2.08 31.43 21.39
C LEU A 107 -3.41 30.73 21.05
N THR A 108 -3.90 30.83 19.81
CA THR A 108 -5.09 30.08 19.33
C THR A 108 -4.80 28.62 18.97
N LEU A 109 -3.54 28.21 18.88
CA LEU A 109 -3.14 26.83 18.54
C LEU A 109 -3.53 25.82 19.64
N PRO A 110 -3.95 24.58 19.31
CA PRO A 110 -4.47 23.60 20.29
C PRO A 110 -3.51 23.29 21.45
N LYS A 111 -2.20 23.19 21.17
CA LYS A 111 -1.17 22.99 22.21
C LYS A 111 -1.10 24.18 23.18
N LEU A 112 -1.18 25.41 22.67
CA LEU A 112 -1.09 26.65 23.45
C LEU A 112 -2.40 26.97 24.19
N GLN A 113 -3.56 26.56 23.66
CA GLN A 113 -4.84 26.62 24.37
C GLN A 113 -4.84 25.79 25.66
N SER A 114 -4.19 24.63 25.66
CA SER A 114 -4.03 23.84 26.89
C SER A 114 -3.23 24.57 27.97
N TRP A 115 -2.22 25.36 27.55
CA TRP A 115 -1.41 26.18 28.45
C TRP A 115 -2.15 27.42 28.93
N LEU A 116 -2.98 28.04 28.08
CA LEU A 116 -3.90 29.11 28.48
C LEU A 116 -4.86 28.66 29.58
N GLN A 117 -5.38 27.43 29.51
CA GLN A 117 -6.27 26.90 30.55
C GLN A 117 -5.54 26.58 31.86
N GLN A 118 -4.29 26.13 31.81
CA GLN A 118 -3.52 25.75 33.00
C GLN A 118 -2.76 26.90 33.67
N PHE A 119 -2.24 27.85 32.89
CA PHE A 119 -1.30 28.88 33.35
C PHE A 119 -1.72 30.31 32.93
N GLY A 120 -2.92 30.49 32.35
CA GLY A 120 -3.37 31.75 31.76
C GLY A 120 -3.33 32.97 32.67
N GLN A 121 -3.52 32.78 33.98
CA GLN A 121 -3.51 33.87 34.99
C GLN A 121 -2.14 34.14 35.63
N GLN A 122 -1.09 33.39 35.26
CA GLN A 122 0.19 33.45 35.94
C GLN A 122 1.03 34.64 35.44
N LEU A 123 1.41 35.53 36.36
CA LEU A 123 2.30 36.67 36.09
C LEU A 123 3.69 36.19 35.65
N ALA A 124 4.39 37.02 34.87
CA ALA A 124 5.75 36.72 34.43
C ALA A 124 6.73 36.63 35.61
N SER A 125 7.70 35.70 35.52
CA SER A 125 8.75 35.51 36.51
C SER A 125 9.70 36.72 36.58
N GLU A 126 10.41 36.88 37.70
CA GLU A 126 11.47 37.89 37.86
C GLU A 126 12.53 37.80 36.74
N SER A 127 12.78 36.61 36.19
CA SER A 127 13.71 36.43 35.06
C SER A 127 13.23 37.02 33.73
N VAL A 128 11.92 37.05 33.48
CA VAL A 128 11.30 37.70 32.31
C VAL A 128 11.26 39.20 32.53
N GLN A 129 10.95 39.66 33.74
CA GLN A 129 11.04 41.08 34.10
C GLN A 129 12.48 41.60 33.98
N HIS A 130 13.49 40.84 34.40
CA HIS A 130 14.90 41.16 34.18
C HIS A 130 15.31 41.12 32.71
N ALA A 131 14.70 40.28 31.87
CA ALA A 131 14.98 40.27 30.42
C ALA A 131 14.37 41.48 29.71
N LEU A 132 13.16 41.87 30.12
CA LEU A 132 12.50 43.09 29.68
C LEU A 132 13.22 44.34 30.21
N GLN A 133 13.75 44.31 31.44
CA GLN A 133 14.63 45.37 31.98
C GLN A 133 16.00 45.41 31.31
N ALA A 134 16.59 44.27 30.91
CA ALA A 134 17.82 44.25 30.14
C ALA A 134 17.66 44.87 28.74
N MET A 135 16.42 44.92 28.20
CA MET A 135 16.10 45.76 27.03
C MET A 135 15.96 47.24 27.39
N MET A 136 15.60 47.58 28.63
CA MET A 136 15.58 48.97 29.13
C MET A 136 17.02 49.50 29.31
N ASP A 137 17.94 48.64 29.74
CA ASP A 137 19.38 48.90 29.88
C ASP A 137 20.15 48.77 28.55
N LEU A 138 19.60 49.37 27.49
CA LEU A 138 20.33 49.72 26.26
C LEU A 138 21.31 50.91 26.50
N GLU A 139 21.95 50.95 27.67
CA GLU A 139 23.20 51.66 28.05
C GLU A 139 23.79 50.95 29.30
N PRO A 140 25.10 51.02 29.61
CA PRO A 140 26.27 50.62 28.84
C PRO A 140 27.14 49.65 29.68
N HIS A 141 27.00 48.34 29.53
CA HIS A 141 27.94 47.38 30.13
C HIS A 141 28.46 46.41 29.09
N LEU A 142 29.19 46.94 28.11
CA LEU A 142 30.35 46.34 27.41
C LEU A 142 30.74 47.24 26.21
N GLY A 143 31.48 48.32 26.49
CA GLY A 143 32.52 48.83 25.57
C GLY A 143 32.17 49.53 24.25
N THR A 144 30.91 49.62 23.79
CA THR A 144 30.56 50.42 22.59
C THR A 144 29.23 51.14 22.75
N ASN A 145 29.27 52.47 22.79
CA ASN A 145 28.10 53.36 22.73
C ASN A 145 27.37 53.17 21.38
N ALA A 146 26.20 52.52 21.37
CA ALA A 146 25.33 52.50 20.20
C ALA A 146 23.87 52.44 20.64
N GLU A 147 23.18 53.59 20.55
CA GLU A 147 21.72 53.71 20.61
C GLU A 147 21.08 52.79 19.53
N PHE A 148 19.79 52.44 19.63
CA PHE A 148 19.10 51.76 18.52
C PHE A 148 18.96 52.75 17.36
N GLU A 149 19.97 52.76 16.50
CA GLU A 149 20.10 53.70 15.38
C GLU A 149 19.37 53.18 14.14
N ASP A 150 19.19 54.05 13.15
CA ASP A 150 18.58 53.68 11.86
C ASP A 150 19.30 52.51 11.17
N ARG A 151 20.57 52.23 11.50
CA ARG A 151 21.31 51.05 11.06
C ARG A 151 20.73 49.75 11.63
N ASP A 152 20.41 49.72 12.92
CA ASP A 152 19.83 48.55 13.59
C ASP A 152 18.39 48.32 13.11
N ALA A 153 17.67 49.42 12.84
CA ALA A 153 16.33 49.40 12.24
C ALA A 153 16.33 48.78 10.83
N ARG A 154 17.32 49.13 10.00
CA ARG A 154 17.53 48.51 8.67
C ARG A 154 17.84 47.03 8.79
N GLN A 155 18.65 46.62 9.77
CA GLN A 155 18.93 45.20 9.99
C GLN A 155 17.67 44.42 10.38
N ALA A 156 16.81 44.98 11.23
CA ALA A 156 15.53 44.38 11.62
C ALA A 156 14.52 44.27 10.48
N LEU A 157 14.63 45.16 9.48
CA LEU A 157 13.83 45.12 8.27
C LEU A 157 14.30 44.03 7.29
N ILE A 158 15.62 43.80 7.19
CA ILE A 158 16.21 42.78 6.32
C ILE A 158 16.00 41.37 6.89
N ASP A 159 16.36 41.18 8.17
CA ASP A 159 16.17 39.92 8.87
C ASP A 159 15.86 40.20 10.33
N PHE A 160 14.56 40.21 10.64
CA PHE A 160 14.09 40.46 12.00
C PHE A 160 14.67 39.43 12.96
N SER A 161 14.78 38.16 12.56
CA SER A 161 15.16 37.04 13.44
C SER A 161 16.58 37.16 13.99
N THR A 162 17.52 37.66 13.18
CA THR A 162 18.93 37.85 13.56
C THR A 162 19.24 39.30 13.97
N SER A 163 18.26 40.20 13.87
CA SER A 163 18.42 41.57 14.32
C SER A 163 18.47 41.69 15.83
N ARG A 164 19.11 42.76 16.31
CA ARG A 164 19.14 43.13 17.73
C ARG A 164 17.74 43.20 18.34
N LEU A 165 16.74 43.66 17.58
CA LEU A 165 15.34 43.73 18.02
C LEU A 165 14.71 42.34 18.13
N GLY A 166 14.88 41.48 17.13
CA GLY A 166 14.31 40.13 17.15
C GLY A 166 14.99 39.18 18.12
N GLU A 167 16.30 39.28 18.35
CA GLU A 167 16.99 38.53 19.42
C GLU A 167 16.43 38.87 20.80
N CYS A 168 16.10 40.15 21.02
CA CYS A 168 15.47 40.61 22.24
C CYS A 168 14.04 40.05 22.39
N CYS A 169 13.21 40.14 21.34
CA CYS A 169 11.87 39.55 21.31
C CYS A 169 11.91 38.05 21.61
N GLN A 170 12.81 37.32 20.94
CA GLN A 170 12.99 35.88 21.10
C GLN A 170 13.43 35.52 22.51
N THR A 171 14.37 36.26 23.09
CA THR A 171 14.87 36.02 24.45
C THR A 171 13.79 36.25 25.50
N ALA A 172 13.00 37.31 25.33
CA ALA A 172 11.88 37.62 26.23
C ALA A 172 10.80 36.53 26.17
N LEU A 173 10.40 36.11 24.96
CA LEU A 173 9.40 35.06 24.78
C LEU A 173 9.92 33.68 25.22
N PHE A 174 11.17 33.35 24.92
CA PHE A 174 11.82 32.11 25.36
C PHE A 174 11.75 31.96 26.88
N LYS A 175 12.18 32.99 27.63
CA LYS A 175 12.13 32.98 29.10
C LYS A 175 10.70 32.90 29.62
N ARG A 176 9.73 33.52 28.93
CA ARG A 176 8.31 33.44 29.28
C ARG A 176 7.79 32.02 29.12
N LEU A 177 8.08 31.36 28.00
CA LEU A 177 7.68 29.97 27.75
C LEU A 177 8.37 28.99 28.70
N GLU A 178 9.66 29.20 29.02
CA GLU A 178 10.39 28.39 30.00
C GLU A 178 9.78 28.50 31.41
N SER A 179 9.36 29.71 31.82
CA SER A 179 8.67 29.92 33.12
C SER A 179 7.33 29.19 33.24
N LEU A 180 6.72 28.83 32.10
CA LEU A 180 5.45 28.11 32.01
C LEU A 180 5.65 26.58 31.89
N GLY A 181 6.89 26.09 32.01
CA GLY A 181 7.22 24.65 31.99
C GLY A 181 7.47 24.08 30.60
N VAL A 182 7.63 24.91 29.57
CA VAL A 182 7.98 24.45 28.21
C VAL A 182 9.44 24.01 28.16
N LYS A 183 9.71 22.84 27.57
CA LYS A 183 11.10 22.38 27.35
C LYS A 183 11.89 23.42 26.56
N ALA A 184 13.10 23.73 27.00
CA ALA A 184 13.93 24.81 26.44
C ALA A 184 14.07 24.76 24.91
N GLU A 185 14.18 23.56 24.33
CA GLU A 185 14.32 23.39 22.88
C GLU A 185 13.05 23.78 22.10
N ALA A 186 11.87 23.39 22.59
CA ALA A 186 10.59 23.77 22.02
C ALA A 186 10.29 25.27 22.20
N ALA A 187 10.64 25.84 23.36
CA ALA A 187 10.48 27.26 23.63
C ALA A 187 11.33 28.13 22.68
N ARG A 188 12.57 27.72 22.39
CA ARG A 188 13.43 28.41 21.41
C ARG A 188 12.87 28.30 20.00
N GLN A 189 12.35 27.13 19.62
CA GLN A 189 11.79 26.92 18.29
C GLN A 189 10.56 27.80 18.05
N ILE A 190 9.64 27.88 19.01
CA ILE A 190 8.45 28.75 18.93
C ILE A 190 8.86 30.22 18.85
N ALA A 191 9.80 30.65 19.69
CA ALA A 191 10.25 32.04 19.71
C ALA A 191 10.88 32.46 18.37
N ARG A 192 11.69 31.58 17.79
CA ARG A 192 12.31 31.78 16.48
C ARG A 192 11.28 31.80 15.34
N GLN A 193 10.36 30.84 15.32
CA GLN A 193 9.29 30.77 14.31
C GLN A 193 8.44 32.04 14.27
N LEU A 194 8.11 32.61 15.44
CA LEU A 194 7.37 33.86 15.54
C LEU A 194 8.20 35.07 15.07
N ALA A 195 9.51 35.06 15.30
CA ALA A 195 10.39 36.11 14.78
C ALA A 195 10.48 36.08 13.26
N ASP A 196 10.57 34.89 12.66
CA ASP A 196 10.57 34.70 11.21
C ASP A 196 9.24 35.16 10.58
N GLN A 197 8.11 34.85 11.22
CA GLN A 197 6.79 35.33 10.79
C GLN A 197 6.64 36.87 10.93
N THR A 198 7.23 37.44 11.98
CA THR A 198 7.24 38.89 12.22
C THR A 198 8.02 39.61 11.13
N ALA A 199 9.17 39.07 10.69
CA ALA A 199 9.96 39.64 9.60
C ALA A 199 9.12 39.89 8.33
N ARG A 200 8.23 38.94 8.00
CA ARG A 200 7.39 38.98 6.80
C ARG A 200 6.21 39.95 6.89
N ARG A 201 5.66 40.13 8.09
CA ARG A 201 4.53 41.06 8.34
C ARG A 201 4.99 42.49 8.64
N LEU A 202 6.23 42.67 9.07
CA LEU A 202 6.79 43.98 9.44
C LEU A 202 6.78 44.98 8.28
N TYR A 203 7.17 44.56 7.07
CA TYR A 203 7.17 45.46 5.91
C TYR A 203 5.76 45.89 5.48
N PRO A 204 4.78 44.97 5.26
CA PRO A 204 3.38 45.36 5.02
C PRO A 204 2.81 46.27 6.10
N ALA A 205 3.11 45.96 7.38
CA ALA A 205 2.66 46.75 8.52
C ALA A 205 3.20 48.19 8.50
N LEU A 206 4.47 48.39 8.11
CA LEU A 206 5.09 49.71 7.96
C LEU A 206 4.49 50.51 6.79
N VAL A 207 4.20 49.84 5.67
CA VAL A 207 3.53 50.44 4.51
C VAL A 207 2.14 50.94 4.91
N GLU A 208 1.33 50.08 5.52
CA GLU A 208 -0.02 50.43 5.97
C GLU A 208 -0.03 51.50 7.07
N ALA A 209 1.05 51.59 7.85
CA ALA A 209 1.22 52.64 8.86
C ALA A 209 1.70 53.99 8.27
N GLY A 210 2.01 54.06 6.97
CA GLY A 210 2.34 55.30 6.25
C GLY A 210 3.84 55.61 6.14
N ALA A 211 4.73 54.65 6.38
CA ALA A 211 6.19 54.84 6.34
C ALA A 211 6.80 54.87 4.92
N HIS A 212 6.00 55.16 3.88
CA HIS A 212 6.36 55.04 2.46
C HIS A 212 7.69 55.71 2.06
N ARG A 213 7.99 56.88 2.64
CA ARG A 213 9.17 57.69 2.31
C ARG A 213 10.51 57.04 2.68
N TRP A 214 10.52 56.18 3.70
CA TRP A 214 11.74 55.52 4.18
C TRP A 214 11.98 54.16 3.49
N LEU A 215 10.95 53.63 2.82
CA LEU A 215 11.00 52.36 2.09
C LEU A 215 11.66 52.51 0.70
N ASP A 216 11.73 53.73 0.15
CA ASP A 216 12.42 54.03 -1.12
C ASP A 216 13.95 53.85 -1.07
N TRP A 217 14.55 53.68 0.12
CA TRP A 217 16.00 53.47 0.32
C TRP A 217 16.42 52.01 0.44
N TYR A 218 15.51 51.07 0.16
CA TYR A 218 15.81 49.65 0.17
C TYR A 218 16.75 49.23 -0.97
N ASN A 219 17.61 48.26 -0.70
CA ASN A 219 18.38 47.59 -1.74
C ASN A 219 17.40 46.78 -2.60
N PRO A 220 17.42 46.90 -3.95
CA PRO A 220 16.50 46.16 -4.83
C PRO A 220 16.46 44.64 -4.60
N ALA A 221 17.57 44.05 -4.14
CA ALA A 221 17.67 42.63 -3.82
C ALA A 221 16.77 42.21 -2.63
N ASP A 222 16.66 43.05 -1.60
CA ASP A 222 15.91 42.72 -0.39
C ASP A 222 14.39 42.92 -0.61
N VAL A 223 14.00 43.85 -1.50
CA VAL A 223 12.60 44.00 -1.96
C VAL A 223 12.17 42.79 -2.79
N ALA A 224 13.04 42.31 -3.68
CA ALA A 224 12.76 41.13 -4.49
C ALA A 224 12.57 39.85 -3.65
N ALA A 225 13.36 39.69 -2.58
CA ALA A 225 13.19 38.59 -1.63
C ALA A 225 11.83 38.66 -0.89
N LEU A 226 11.43 39.86 -0.46
CA LEU A 226 10.14 40.08 0.19
C LEU A 226 8.95 39.83 -0.77
N GLU A 227 9.02 40.35 -2.00
CA GLU A 227 8.01 40.10 -3.03
C GLU A 227 7.87 38.60 -3.35
N ARG A 228 8.98 37.86 -3.39
CA ARG A 228 8.95 36.40 -3.56
C ARG A 228 8.19 35.72 -2.43
N HIS A 229 8.45 36.07 -1.17
CA HIS A 229 7.73 35.49 -0.03
C HIS A 229 6.23 35.78 -0.09
N LEU A 230 5.83 37.01 -0.43
CA LEU A 230 4.42 37.37 -0.59
C LEU A 230 3.73 36.55 -1.68
N ARG A 231 4.42 36.27 -2.80
CA ARG A 231 3.90 35.41 -3.87
C ARG A 231 3.77 33.95 -3.44
N ILE A 232 4.69 33.45 -2.62
CA ILE A 232 4.60 32.10 -2.03
C ILE A 232 3.42 32.01 -1.07
N ASP A 233 3.26 33.02 -0.19
CA ASP A 233 2.14 33.07 0.75
C ASP A 233 0.79 33.12 0.01
N ALA A 234 0.70 33.89 -1.09
CA ALA A 234 -0.48 33.90 -1.95
C ALA A 234 -0.78 32.51 -2.54
N TYR A 235 0.22 31.77 -3.00
CA TYR A 235 0.03 30.38 -3.46
C TYR A 235 -0.50 29.47 -2.33
N LEU A 236 0.02 29.61 -1.11
CA LEU A 236 -0.41 28.80 0.02
C LEU A 236 -1.88 29.07 0.39
N ASP A 237 -2.32 30.32 0.33
CA ASP A 237 -3.69 30.72 0.64
C ASP A 237 -4.67 30.39 -0.49
N GLU A 238 -4.26 30.55 -1.76
CA GLU A 238 -5.12 30.28 -2.92
C GLU A 238 -5.21 28.80 -3.29
N VAL A 239 -4.11 28.05 -3.15
CA VAL A 239 -4.00 26.69 -3.68
C VAL A 239 -4.03 25.65 -2.58
N ILE A 240 -3.28 25.83 -1.48
CA ILE A 240 -3.13 24.79 -0.46
C ILE A 240 -4.25 24.85 0.59
N GLN A 241 -4.56 26.03 1.11
CA GLN A 241 -5.61 26.23 2.13
C GLN A 241 -6.99 25.67 1.75
N PRO A 242 -7.50 25.80 0.49
CA PRO A 242 -8.83 25.29 0.16
C PRO A 242 -8.92 23.77 -0.01
N LEU A 243 -7.79 23.06 -0.21
CA LEU A 243 -7.82 21.62 -0.54
C LEU A 243 -8.52 20.74 0.51
N PRO A 244 -8.31 20.93 1.83
CA PRO A 244 -9.03 20.15 2.84
C PRO A 244 -10.52 20.51 2.95
N GLU A 245 -10.88 21.71 2.49
CA GLU A 245 -12.22 22.28 2.53
C GLU A 245 -13.04 21.97 1.26
N GLU A 246 -12.51 21.13 0.36
CA GLU A 246 -13.26 20.54 -0.75
C GLU A 246 -14.30 19.54 -0.25
N ARG A 247 -15.42 19.43 -0.96
CA ARG A 247 -16.49 18.46 -0.64
C ARG A 247 -16.08 17.04 -1.00
N VAL A 248 -16.49 16.08 -0.16
CA VAL A 248 -16.33 14.66 -0.47
C VAL A 248 -17.45 14.25 -1.44
N LEU A 249 -17.13 13.97 -2.70
CA LEU A 249 -18.13 13.67 -3.73
C LEU A 249 -19.21 14.76 -3.80
N ASN A 250 -20.49 14.38 -3.73
CA ASN A 250 -21.63 15.29 -3.69
C ASN A 250 -22.19 15.51 -2.28
N GLU A 251 -21.42 15.18 -1.24
CA GLU A 251 -21.86 15.29 0.14
C GLU A 251 -21.75 16.74 0.67
N PRO A 252 -22.57 17.13 1.67
CA PRO A 252 -22.58 18.50 2.18
C PRO A 252 -21.34 18.85 3.03
N PHE A 253 -20.58 17.85 3.47
CA PHE A 253 -19.42 17.96 4.35
C PHE A 253 -18.08 17.88 3.60
N ARG A 254 -16.98 18.29 4.25
CA ARG A 254 -15.63 18.46 3.68
C ARG A 254 -14.71 17.29 3.97
N PHE A 255 -13.62 17.16 3.20
CA PHE A 255 -12.62 16.11 3.41
C PHE A 255 -12.07 16.14 4.84
N ARG A 256 -11.73 17.33 5.36
CA ARG A 256 -11.20 17.51 6.71
C ARG A 256 -12.10 16.92 7.81
N GLU A 257 -13.41 16.96 7.62
CA GLU A 257 -14.39 16.55 8.64
C GLU A 257 -14.55 15.03 8.73
N LEU A 258 -14.28 14.33 7.62
CA LEU A 258 -14.37 12.86 7.49
C LEU A 258 -13.01 12.17 7.59
N TYR A 259 -11.92 12.91 7.41
CA TYR A 259 -10.56 12.35 7.35
C TYR A 259 -10.17 11.58 8.61
N VAL A 260 -9.46 10.47 8.41
CA VAL A 260 -8.85 9.65 9.46
C VAL A 260 -7.40 9.38 9.06
N PRO A 261 -6.42 9.51 9.97
CA PRO A 261 -5.01 9.24 9.70
C PRO A 261 -4.77 7.84 9.13
N LEU A 262 -3.95 7.74 8.08
CA LEU A 262 -3.73 6.48 7.37
C LEU A 262 -2.61 5.67 8.04
N ARG A 263 -2.75 4.34 8.09
CA ARG A 263 -1.66 3.44 8.49
C ARG A 263 -0.91 2.93 7.27
N ALA A 264 0.41 2.80 7.41
CA ALA A 264 1.27 2.30 6.35
C ALA A 264 2.33 1.32 6.89
N GLN A 265 2.67 0.32 6.07
CA GLN A 265 3.71 -0.67 6.35
C GLN A 265 5.00 -0.26 5.64
N PRO A 266 6.13 -0.09 6.37
CA PRO A 266 7.44 0.05 5.74
C PRO A 266 7.81 -1.15 4.87
N LEU A 267 8.42 -0.88 3.73
CA LEU A 267 8.84 -1.91 2.78
C LEU A 267 10.36 -1.99 2.67
N LEU A 268 10.84 -3.19 2.37
CA LEU A 268 12.21 -3.43 1.95
C LEU A 268 12.44 -2.91 0.52
N LEU A 269 13.72 -2.81 0.12
CA LEU A 269 14.12 -2.38 -1.23
C LEU A 269 13.47 -3.24 -2.33
N ASN A 270 13.27 -4.54 -2.08
CA ASN A 270 12.62 -5.49 -2.98
C ASN A 270 11.07 -5.41 -2.99
N GLY A 271 10.49 -4.40 -2.34
CA GLY A 271 9.04 -4.17 -2.30
C GLY A 271 8.26 -5.08 -1.36
N GLU A 272 8.90 -6.04 -0.69
CA GLU A 272 8.27 -6.89 0.32
C GLU A 272 8.10 -6.13 1.65
N PRO A 273 7.08 -6.45 2.46
CA PRO A 273 6.89 -5.83 3.76
C PRO A 273 8.08 -6.12 4.68
N ASP A 274 8.60 -5.07 5.32
CA ASP A 274 9.64 -5.20 6.33
C ASP A 274 9.02 -5.74 7.64
N LEU A 275 9.01 -7.06 7.81
CA LEU A 275 8.38 -7.73 8.96
C LEU A 275 9.03 -7.37 10.31
N ASP A 276 10.24 -6.81 10.31
CA ASP A 276 10.92 -6.34 11.52
C ASP A 276 10.40 -4.97 11.98
N ARG A 277 9.66 -4.24 11.13
CA ARG A 277 9.08 -2.92 11.43
C ARG A 277 7.56 -2.97 11.45
N PRO A 278 6.89 -2.62 12.57
CA PRO A 278 5.44 -2.63 12.63
C PRO A 278 4.83 -1.50 11.78
N PRO A 279 3.53 -1.61 11.42
CA PRO A 279 2.79 -0.53 10.76
C PRO A 279 2.83 0.77 11.56
N VAL A 280 3.00 1.89 10.86
CA VAL A 280 3.09 3.25 11.42
C VAL A 280 2.00 4.16 10.86
N LEU A 281 1.70 5.26 11.54
CA LEU A 281 0.87 6.32 10.96
C LEU A 281 1.65 7.02 9.85
N LEU A 282 1.00 7.21 8.70
CA LEU A 282 1.65 7.70 7.48
C LEU A 282 2.18 9.13 7.65
N GLU A 283 1.42 9.99 8.34
CA GLU A 283 1.80 11.36 8.68
C GLU A 283 3.01 11.39 9.61
N GLU A 284 3.03 10.53 10.63
CA GLU A 284 4.15 10.43 11.58
C GLU A 284 5.42 9.94 10.89
N TRP A 285 5.28 8.95 9.99
CA TRP A 285 6.38 8.48 9.15
C TRP A 285 6.91 9.59 8.24
N ALA A 286 6.04 10.30 7.53
CA ALA A 286 6.44 11.38 6.63
C ALA A 286 7.16 12.50 7.41
N GLN A 287 6.66 12.86 8.59
CA GLN A 287 7.29 13.82 9.49
C GLN A 287 8.66 13.33 9.99
N ALA A 288 8.78 12.07 10.40
CA ALA A 288 10.03 11.51 10.90
C ALA A 288 11.12 11.50 9.82
N VAL A 289 10.79 11.09 8.60
CA VAL A 289 11.73 11.07 7.47
C VAL A 289 12.09 12.49 7.01
N LEU A 290 11.14 13.42 7.03
CA LEU A 290 11.38 14.82 6.66
C LEU A 290 12.39 15.49 7.60
N HIS A 291 12.33 15.18 8.90
CA HIS A 291 13.17 15.79 9.93
C HIS A 291 14.51 15.07 10.18
N ASP A 292 14.70 13.87 9.64
CA ASP A 292 15.92 13.10 9.80
C ASP A 292 17.05 13.63 8.87
N PRO A 293 18.15 14.18 9.43
CA PRO A 293 19.27 14.65 8.63
C PRO A 293 19.99 13.52 7.87
N GLN A 294 19.94 12.28 8.37
CA GLN A 294 20.62 11.13 7.75
C GLN A 294 19.86 10.60 6.53
N LYS A 295 18.59 10.98 6.36
CA LYS A 295 17.74 10.58 5.24
C LYS A 295 17.58 11.70 4.20
N SER A 296 18.53 12.63 4.14
CA SER A 296 18.39 13.81 3.29
C SER A 296 18.50 13.56 1.80
N ASP A 297 19.16 12.48 1.44
CA ASP A 297 19.30 11.96 0.07
C ASP A 297 18.10 11.13 -0.37
N ARG A 298 17.13 10.86 0.52
CA ARG A 298 16.03 9.92 0.26
C ARG A 298 14.81 10.59 -0.35
N VAL A 299 14.23 9.93 -1.36
CA VAL A 299 12.91 10.26 -1.92
C VAL A 299 11.85 9.50 -1.13
N LEU A 300 10.84 10.21 -0.61
CA LEU A 300 9.74 9.59 0.12
C LEU A 300 8.76 8.99 -0.88
N PHE A 301 8.49 7.69 -0.78
CA PHE A 301 7.62 6.98 -1.71
C PHE A 301 6.45 6.32 -0.99
N VAL A 302 5.26 6.86 -1.21
CA VAL A 302 4.01 6.35 -0.64
C VAL A 302 3.25 5.57 -1.71
N GLN A 303 3.24 4.25 -1.58
CA GLN A 303 2.46 3.38 -2.46
C GLN A 303 1.17 2.92 -1.78
N GLY A 304 0.17 2.54 -2.58
CA GLY A 304 -1.01 1.86 -2.06
C GLY A 304 -2.00 1.52 -3.16
N GLY A 305 -2.89 0.57 -2.86
CA GLY A 305 -4.02 0.19 -3.72
C GLY A 305 -4.96 1.34 -4.09
N PHE A 306 -5.90 1.06 -4.98
CA PHE A 306 -6.94 2.01 -5.39
C PHE A 306 -7.79 2.45 -4.19
N GLY A 307 -8.27 3.70 -4.18
CA GLY A 307 -9.16 4.19 -3.13
C GLY A 307 -8.58 4.25 -1.71
N ARG A 308 -7.30 3.90 -1.50
CA ARG A 308 -6.61 3.92 -0.19
C ARG A 308 -6.38 5.32 0.42
N GLY A 309 -6.72 6.39 -0.29
CA GLY A 309 -6.63 7.76 0.24
C GLY A 309 -5.31 8.49 0.00
N LYS A 310 -4.48 8.06 -0.97
CA LYS A 310 -3.20 8.73 -1.34
C LYS A 310 -3.35 10.23 -1.58
N SER A 311 -4.25 10.62 -2.48
CA SER A 311 -4.50 12.03 -2.79
C SER A 311 -5.10 12.79 -1.62
N THR A 312 -5.97 12.16 -0.84
CA THR A 312 -6.51 12.77 0.40
C THR A 312 -5.39 13.04 1.39
N PHE A 313 -4.46 12.10 1.58
CA PHE A 313 -3.27 12.31 2.39
C PHE A 313 -2.42 13.49 1.90
N CYS A 314 -2.11 13.58 0.60
CA CYS A 314 -1.37 14.70 0.04
C CYS A 314 -2.01 16.06 0.35
N ARG A 315 -3.34 16.15 0.23
CA ARG A 315 -4.10 17.38 0.53
C ARG A 315 -4.04 17.74 2.02
N MET A 316 -4.27 16.77 2.91
CA MET A 316 -4.23 16.99 4.35
C MET A 316 -2.83 17.34 4.83
N PHE A 317 -1.81 16.63 4.33
CA PHE A 317 -0.42 16.83 4.70
C PHE A 317 0.13 18.16 4.19
N ALA A 318 -0.26 18.59 2.98
CA ALA A 318 0.09 19.91 2.46
C ALA A 318 -0.45 21.04 3.35
N ASP A 319 -1.73 21.00 3.75
CA ASP A 319 -2.29 22.01 4.65
C ASP A 319 -1.67 21.95 6.06
N TRP A 320 -1.33 20.76 6.55
CA TRP A 320 -0.62 20.61 7.81
C TRP A 320 0.76 21.30 7.77
N LEU A 321 1.53 21.09 6.70
CA LEU A 321 2.83 21.74 6.48
C LEU A 321 2.68 23.25 6.41
N ARG A 322 1.67 23.75 5.69
CA ARG A 322 1.35 25.19 5.61
C ARG A 322 1.10 25.80 7.00
N GLN A 323 0.39 25.09 7.87
CA GLN A 323 0.03 25.59 9.20
C GLN A 323 1.16 25.49 10.25
N HIS A 324 1.98 24.44 10.18
CA HIS A 324 2.90 24.09 11.27
C HIS A 324 4.38 24.19 10.91
N GLU A 325 4.75 23.88 9.66
CA GLU A 325 6.15 23.79 9.23
C GLU A 325 6.57 24.92 8.30
N HIS A 326 5.65 25.66 7.68
CA HIS A 326 5.99 26.86 6.93
C HIS A 326 6.45 27.99 7.89
N PRO A 327 7.60 28.66 7.65
CA PRO A 327 8.38 28.69 6.40
C PRO A 327 9.54 27.68 6.27
N ARG A 328 9.82 26.89 7.30
CA ARG A 328 10.89 25.89 7.30
C ARG A 328 10.72 24.85 6.20
N TRP A 329 9.47 24.47 5.92
CA TRP A 329 9.08 23.66 4.76
C TRP A 329 7.85 24.27 4.10
N THR A 330 7.98 24.61 2.82
CA THR A 330 6.91 25.15 1.99
C THR A 330 6.32 24.03 1.13
N PRO A 331 5.06 23.62 1.34
CA PRO A 331 4.45 22.56 0.56
C PRO A 331 4.10 23.04 -0.85
N ILE A 332 4.47 22.26 -1.86
CA ILE A 332 4.02 22.44 -3.25
C ILE A 332 3.33 21.15 -3.67
N LEU A 333 2.02 21.19 -3.89
CA LEU A 333 1.25 20.04 -4.37
C LEU A 333 1.13 20.08 -5.89
N ILE A 334 1.64 19.03 -6.54
CA ILE A 334 1.58 18.84 -7.99
C ILE A 334 0.82 17.55 -8.30
N PRO A 335 -0.44 17.64 -8.76
CA PRO A 335 -1.15 16.49 -9.32
C PRO A 335 -0.48 16.09 -10.64
N LEU A 336 0.19 14.94 -10.68
CA LEU A 336 0.93 14.48 -11.86
C LEU A 336 0.02 14.15 -13.05
N GLN A 337 -1.27 13.95 -12.81
CA GLN A 337 -2.31 13.85 -13.84
C GLN A 337 -2.39 15.09 -14.76
N ASP A 338 -2.01 16.28 -14.28
CA ASP A 338 -2.13 17.53 -15.03
C ASP A 338 -0.83 17.86 -15.81
N VAL A 339 0.17 16.96 -15.77
CA VAL A 339 1.47 17.12 -16.45
C VAL A 339 1.47 16.34 -17.77
N HIS A 340 1.54 17.06 -18.88
CA HIS A 340 1.38 16.50 -20.24
C HIS A 340 2.69 16.31 -21.03
N LEU A 341 3.79 16.93 -20.62
CA LEU A 341 5.09 16.84 -21.29
C LEU A 341 6.19 16.63 -20.23
N ILE A 342 6.92 15.52 -20.34
CA ILE A 342 8.15 15.32 -19.57
C ILE A 342 9.24 16.14 -20.24
N GLU A 343 9.68 17.17 -19.54
CA GLU A 343 10.82 17.96 -19.96
C GLU A 343 12.13 17.19 -19.71
N LYS A 344 13.19 17.58 -20.44
CA LYS A 344 14.52 16.96 -20.26
C LYS A 344 15.15 17.23 -18.89
N ASN A 345 14.64 18.23 -18.17
CA ASN A 345 15.09 18.61 -16.84
C ASN A 345 13.89 18.64 -15.89
N PHE A 346 14.06 18.03 -14.71
CA PHE A 346 13.06 17.99 -13.65
C PHE A 346 12.68 19.38 -13.15
N GLU A 347 13.64 20.32 -13.08
CA GLU A 347 13.38 21.69 -12.64
C GLU A 347 12.43 22.43 -13.59
N GLU A 348 12.55 22.18 -14.90
CA GLU A 348 11.68 22.75 -15.92
C GLU A 348 10.27 22.13 -15.87
N LEU A 349 10.19 20.84 -15.54
CA LEU A 349 8.93 20.16 -15.25
C LEU A 349 8.24 20.80 -14.04
N LEU A 350 8.97 21.03 -12.94
CA LEU A 350 8.43 21.71 -11.74
C LEU A 350 7.96 23.13 -12.08
N ARG A 351 8.77 23.90 -12.84
CA ARG A 351 8.43 25.27 -13.25
C ARG A 351 7.12 25.31 -14.04
N LYS A 352 6.96 24.43 -15.03
CA LYS A 352 5.74 24.33 -15.86
C LYS A 352 4.54 23.78 -15.10
N ALA A 353 4.75 22.84 -14.19
CA ALA A 353 3.68 22.25 -13.40
C ALA A 353 3.12 23.23 -12.36
N ILE A 354 3.97 24.08 -11.77
CA ILE A 354 3.55 25.09 -10.79
C ILE A 354 2.93 26.30 -11.52
N ALA A 355 3.58 26.78 -12.59
CA ALA A 355 3.12 27.89 -13.43
C ALA A 355 2.64 29.13 -12.65
N ARG A 356 3.41 29.56 -11.64
CA ARG A 356 3.12 30.76 -10.83
C ARG A 356 4.25 31.78 -10.90
N ASP A 357 3.92 33.02 -10.58
CA ASP A 357 4.81 34.18 -10.72
C ASP A 357 6.17 34.01 -10.03
N PHE A 358 6.22 33.38 -8.85
CA PHE A 358 7.49 33.13 -8.14
C PHE A 358 8.39 32.06 -8.80
N THR A 359 7.84 31.25 -9.71
CA THR A 359 8.59 30.27 -10.50
C THR A 359 8.87 30.73 -11.92
N LEU A 360 8.03 31.60 -12.50
CA LEU A 360 8.18 32.07 -13.88
C LEU A 360 9.13 33.27 -13.98
N ASP A 361 9.07 34.18 -13.01
CA ASP A 361 9.84 35.43 -13.04
C ASP A 361 11.26 35.27 -12.49
N ASP A 362 11.53 34.22 -11.71
CA ASP A 362 12.82 33.95 -11.07
C ASP A 362 13.45 32.67 -11.65
N PRO A 363 14.55 32.77 -12.43
CA PRO A 363 15.22 31.60 -12.99
C PRO A 363 15.89 30.73 -11.91
N ASP A 364 16.33 31.32 -10.80
CA ASP A 364 17.10 30.65 -9.73
C ASP A 364 16.26 30.36 -8.48
N TRP A 365 14.93 30.26 -8.61
CA TRP A 365 13.98 30.15 -7.50
C TRP A 365 14.20 28.96 -6.53
N LEU A 366 14.91 27.92 -6.96
CA LEU A 366 15.28 26.74 -6.15
C LEU A 366 16.57 26.93 -5.34
N ASN A 367 17.43 27.88 -5.73
CA ASN A 367 18.75 28.05 -5.12
C ASN A 367 18.76 29.07 -3.96
N HIS A 368 17.60 29.58 -3.55
CA HIS A 368 17.54 30.58 -2.49
C HIS A 368 17.62 29.94 -1.10
N PRO A 369 18.57 30.35 -0.24
CA PRO A 369 18.83 29.68 1.05
C PRO A 369 17.72 29.88 2.08
N ASP A 370 16.83 30.85 1.86
CA ASP A 370 15.68 31.21 2.69
C ASP A 370 14.40 30.42 2.33
N THR A 371 14.40 29.66 1.23
CA THR A 371 13.26 28.85 0.81
C THR A 371 13.58 27.37 0.79
N ARG A 372 12.70 26.56 1.37
CA ARG A 372 12.78 25.10 1.30
C ARG A 372 11.44 24.53 0.89
N PHE A 373 11.40 23.87 -0.27
CA PHE A 373 10.19 23.27 -0.80
C PHE A 373 10.10 21.77 -0.47
N LEU A 374 8.91 21.31 -0.13
CA LEU A 374 8.53 19.90 -0.21
C LEU A 374 7.59 19.72 -1.39
N PHE A 375 8.06 19.05 -2.44
CA PHE A 375 7.27 18.73 -3.63
C PHE A 375 6.47 17.45 -3.39
N LEU A 376 5.15 17.60 -3.27
CA LEU A 376 4.17 16.53 -3.16
C LEU A 376 3.68 16.19 -4.58
N LEU A 377 4.28 15.16 -5.18
CA LEU A 377 3.95 14.70 -6.51
C LEU A 377 2.89 13.60 -6.41
N ASP A 378 1.63 13.97 -6.63
CA ASP A 378 0.50 13.07 -6.42
C ASP A 378 0.16 12.29 -7.70
N GLY A 379 0.31 10.96 -7.66
CA GLY A 379 -0.20 10.05 -8.68
C GLY A 379 0.70 9.80 -9.89
N PHE A 380 1.92 9.27 -9.71
CA PHE A 380 2.85 9.07 -10.85
C PHE A 380 2.35 8.11 -11.95
N ASN A 381 1.44 7.18 -11.61
CA ASN A 381 0.86 6.26 -12.60
C ASN A 381 -0.09 6.98 -13.56
N GLU A 382 -0.48 8.22 -13.22
CA GLU A 382 -1.40 9.06 -13.98
C GLU A 382 -0.64 10.03 -14.90
N LEU A 383 0.69 9.97 -14.92
CA LEU A 383 1.54 10.78 -15.78
C LEU A 383 1.32 10.40 -17.26
N HIS A 384 0.91 11.37 -18.08
CA HIS A 384 0.71 11.15 -19.50
C HIS A 384 2.06 11.07 -20.24
N LEU A 385 2.42 9.86 -20.65
CA LEU A 385 3.65 9.60 -21.42
C LEU A 385 3.29 9.44 -22.89
N ASP A 386 3.93 10.22 -23.75
CA ASP A 386 3.84 10.00 -25.20
C ASP A 386 4.24 8.56 -25.52
N SER A 387 3.29 7.81 -26.08
CA SER A 387 3.30 6.34 -26.28
C SER A 387 4.38 5.83 -27.25
N ARG A 388 5.32 6.68 -27.66
CA ARG A 388 6.43 6.33 -28.55
C ARG A 388 7.70 5.91 -27.82
N SER A 389 7.78 6.08 -26.49
CA SER A 389 8.97 5.66 -25.74
C SER A 389 8.65 5.19 -24.33
N ASN A 390 8.84 3.90 -24.07
CA ASN A 390 8.99 3.33 -22.72
C ASN A 390 10.15 3.95 -21.90
N ILE A 391 10.87 4.93 -22.47
CA ILE A 391 12.01 5.65 -21.90
C ILE A 391 11.55 6.74 -20.92
N GLY A 392 10.30 7.23 -21.00
CA GLY A 392 9.85 8.42 -20.25
C GLY A 392 9.66 8.24 -18.73
N LEU A 393 9.14 7.10 -18.25
CA LEU A 393 8.99 6.87 -16.79
C LEU A 393 10.32 6.59 -16.11
N GLU A 394 11.18 5.82 -16.77
CA GLU A 394 12.52 5.56 -16.28
C GLU A 394 13.30 6.86 -16.17
N GLU A 395 13.24 7.70 -17.20
CA GLU A 395 13.85 9.02 -17.20
C GLU A 395 13.28 9.91 -16.10
N PHE A 396 11.95 9.91 -15.90
CA PHE A 396 11.31 10.65 -14.81
C PHE A 396 11.80 10.22 -13.42
N PHE A 397 11.81 8.91 -13.13
CA PHE A 397 12.28 8.41 -11.84
C PHE A 397 13.77 8.72 -11.63
N GLN A 398 14.60 8.52 -12.65
CA GLN A 398 16.03 8.87 -12.58
C GLN A 398 16.24 10.38 -12.37
N GLN A 399 15.44 11.22 -13.01
CA GLN A 399 15.45 12.67 -12.83
C GLN A 399 15.10 13.06 -11.38
N VAL A 400 14.03 12.49 -10.81
CA VAL A 400 13.63 12.72 -9.41
C VAL A 400 14.72 12.26 -8.44
N GLY A 401 15.29 11.07 -8.64
CA GLY A 401 16.36 10.54 -7.80
C GLY A 401 17.61 11.43 -7.82
N LYS A 402 18.07 11.83 -9.01
CA LYS A 402 19.22 12.75 -9.18
C LYS A 402 18.95 14.13 -8.59
N PHE A 403 17.75 14.66 -8.73
CA PHE A 403 17.36 15.92 -8.12
C PHE A 403 17.47 15.86 -6.58
N GLN A 404 16.99 14.79 -5.96
CA GLN A 404 17.08 14.62 -4.50
C GLN A 404 18.53 14.46 -4.02
N GLU A 405 19.38 13.74 -4.75
CA GLU A 405 20.83 13.64 -4.48
C GLU A 405 21.52 15.02 -4.61
N SER A 406 21.10 15.82 -5.59
CA SER A 406 21.62 17.16 -5.83
C SER A 406 21.22 18.12 -4.70
N CYS A 407 19.97 18.03 -4.21
CA CYS A 407 19.49 18.77 -3.04
C CYS A 407 20.20 18.37 -1.74
N ALA A 408 20.65 17.13 -1.62
CA ALA A 408 21.40 16.66 -0.45
C ALA A 408 22.87 17.10 -0.46
N SER A 409 23.48 17.23 -1.64
CA SER A 409 24.88 17.63 -1.82
C SER A 409 25.11 19.13 -1.80
N HIS A 410 24.08 19.95 -2.07
CA HIS A 410 24.14 21.41 -2.07
C HIS A 410 23.34 21.97 -0.88
N PRO A 411 24.00 22.57 0.13
CA PRO A 411 23.32 23.11 1.32
C PRO A 411 22.26 24.18 1.01
N GLU A 412 22.41 24.87 -0.11
CA GLU A 412 21.55 25.96 -0.58
C GLU A 412 20.22 25.46 -1.17
N MET A 413 20.19 24.24 -1.72
CA MET A 413 19.05 23.66 -2.46
C MET A 413 18.13 22.79 -1.61
N GLY A 414 18.28 22.71 -0.29
CA GLY A 414 17.79 21.66 0.64
C GLY A 414 16.29 21.29 0.63
N HIS A 415 15.76 20.90 -0.52
CA HIS A 415 14.40 20.55 -0.86
C HIS A 415 14.19 19.04 -0.76
N ARG A 416 12.92 18.64 -0.74
CA ARG A 416 12.50 17.25 -0.61
C ARG A 416 11.40 16.90 -1.60
N VAL A 417 11.38 15.65 -2.03
CA VAL A 417 10.34 15.10 -2.90
C VAL A 417 9.60 13.96 -2.19
N LEU A 418 8.27 14.07 -2.17
CA LEU A 418 7.36 12.99 -1.81
C LEU A 418 6.55 12.60 -3.03
N LEU A 419 6.60 11.32 -3.39
CA LEU A 419 5.93 10.78 -4.56
C LEU A 419 4.88 9.76 -4.11
N THR A 420 3.67 9.86 -4.67
CA THR A 420 2.61 8.86 -4.42
C THR A 420 2.28 8.04 -5.66
N GLY A 421 1.93 6.77 -5.46
CA GLY A 421 1.36 5.96 -6.54
C GLY A 421 0.96 4.54 -6.14
N ARG A 422 0.96 3.61 -7.10
CA ARG A 422 0.45 2.24 -6.92
C ARG A 422 1.58 1.29 -6.55
N CYS A 423 1.21 0.14 -6.01
CA CYS A 423 2.14 -0.95 -5.77
C CYS A 423 2.67 -1.43 -7.14
N LEU A 424 3.96 -1.25 -7.34
CA LEU A 424 4.65 -1.66 -8.55
C LEU A 424 4.91 -3.17 -8.46
N LEU A 425 4.43 -3.95 -9.43
CA LEU A 425 4.66 -5.40 -9.50
C LEU A 425 6.17 -5.69 -9.61
N VAL A 426 6.61 -6.67 -8.81
CA VAL A 426 8.00 -7.09 -8.49
C VAL A 426 8.91 -7.38 -9.70
N GLN A 427 8.43 -7.35 -10.95
CA GLN A 427 9.22 -7.86 -12.09
C GLN A 427 9.44 -6.89 -13.26
N THR A 428 8.68 -5.79 -13.38
CA THR A 428 8.71 -4.99 -14.63
C THR A 428 9.23 -3.56 -14.43
N VAL A 429 9.09 -2.98 -13.23
CA VAL A 429 9.41 -1.55 -12.97
C VAL A 429 10.45 -1.36 -11.87
N GLU A 430 10.82 -2.42 -11.13
CA GLU A 430 11.75 -2.30 -10.00
C GLU A 430 13.17 -1.89 -10.43
N ARG A 431 13.59 -2.25 -11.66
CA ARG A 431 14.85 -1.76 -12.26
C ARG A 431 14.83 -0.27 -12.63
N LEU A 432 13.64 0.34 -12.67
CA LEU A 432 13.43 1.73 -13.10
C LEU A 432 13.33 2.70 -11.92
N LEU A 433 13.26 2.18 -10.69
CA LEU A 433 13.11 2.97 -9.47
C LEU A 433 14.47 3.49 -8.96
N PRO A 434 14.53 4.69 -8.36
CA PRO A 434 15.78 5.23 -7.82
C PRO A 434 16.29 4.39 -6.64
N PRO A 435 17.61 4.20 -6.50
CA PRO A 435 18.19 3.43 -5.39
C PRO A 435 18.03 4.12 -4.02
N ASN A 436 17.70 5.42 -4.01
CA ASN A 436 17.55 6.26 -2.82
C ASN A 436 16.09 6.42 -2.36
N LEU A 437 15.22 5.42 -2.56
CA LEU A 437 13.83 5.48 -2.09
C LEU A 437 13.66 5.01 -0.64
N GLU A 438 12.84 5.73 0.12
CA GLU A 438 12.26 5.25 1.39
C GLU A 438 10.78 4.93 1.14
N ARG A 439 10.38 3.65 1.28
CA ARG A 439 9.09 3.14 0.79
C ARG A 439 8.13 2.75 1.93
N VAL A 440 6.87 3.12 1.77
CA VAL A 440 5.76 2.65 2.61
C VAL A 440 4.54 2.28 1.78
N GLU A 441 3.79 1.27 2.20
CA GLU A 441 2.51 0.88 1.61
C GLU A 441 1.34 1.20 2.54
N ILE A 442 0.36 1.96 2.04
CA ILE A 442 -0.88 2.27 2.76
C ILE A 442 -1.71 1.00 2.92
N LEU A 443 -1.99 0.65 4.17
CA LEU A 443 -2.78 -0.51 4.55
C LEU A 443 -4.29 -0.22 4.46
N PRO A 444 -5.13 -1.26 4.33
CA PRO A 444 -6.57 -1.14 4.58
C PRO A 444 -6.85 -0.57 5.97
N PHE A 445 -8.02 0.07 6.13
CA PHE A 445 -8.48 0.46 7.46
C PHE A 445 -8.62 -0.79 8.32
N ASP A 446 -7.94 -0.79 9.46
CA ASP A 446 -8.21 -1.75 10.52
C ASP A 446 -9.50 -1.37 11.27
N ASP A 447 -9.92 -2.26 12.17
CA ASP A 447 -11.16 -2.10 12.91
C ASP A 447 -11.17 -0.81 13.76
N GLN A 448 -10.01 -0.32 14.19
CA GLN A 448 -9.87 0.92 14.96
C GLN A 448 -10.11 2.16 14.07
N LEU A 449 -9.46 2.22 12.90
CA LEU A 449 -9.63 3.32 11.95
C LEU A 449 -11.06 3.36 11.38
N GLN A 450 -11.65 2.18 11.10
CA GLN A 450 -13.05 2.11 10.66
C GLN A 450 -14.01 2.64 11.73
N ALA A 451 -13.80 2.31 13.01
CA ALA A 451 -14.62 2.83 14.10
C ALA A 451 -14.52 4.36 14.23
N GLN A 452 -13.31 4.93 14.08
CA GLN A 452 -13.11 6.37 14.07
C GLN A 452 -13.83 7.03 12.88
N TRP A 453 -13.71 6.44 11.68
CA TRP A 453 -14.39 6.93 10.49
C TRP A 453 -15.92 6.90 10.64
N LEU A 454 -16.48 5.81 11.18
CA LEU A 454 -17.91 5.67 11.45
C LEU A 454 -18.40 6.69 12.48
N SER A 455 -17.60 6.98 13.50
CA SER A 455 -17.91 8.04 14.48
C SER A 455 -17.97 9.43 13.83
N ASN A 456 -17.04 9.73 12.92
CA ASN A 456 -17.05 10.98 12.16
C ASN A 456 -18.28 11.05 11.23
N TRP A 457 -18.57 9.96 10.53
CA TRP A 457 -19.75 9.83 9.67
C TRP A 457 -21.06 10.06 10.43
N GLN A 458 -21.23 9.40 11.58
CA GLN A 458 -22.42 9.53 12.41
C GLN A 458 -22.61 10.96 12.92
N ARG A 459 -21.52 11.63 13.31
CA ARG A 459 -21.55 13.04 13.73
C ARG A 459 -22.01 13.97 12.60
N LEU A 460 -21.59 13.69 11.36
CA LEU A 460 -21.88 14.54 10.20
C LEU A 460 -23.27 14.30 9.60
N THR A 461 -23.72 13.05 9.58
CA THR A 461 -24.96 12.64 8.88
C THR A 461 -26.13 12.35 9.82
N GLY A 462 -25.87 12.14 11.11
CA GLY A 462 -26.86 11.72 12.10
C GLY A 462 -27.30 10.26 12.00
N THR A 463 -26.76 9.48 11.05
CA THR A 463 -27.07 8.05 10.89
C THR A 463 -25.90 7.19 11.38
N ASP A 464 -26.23 6.11 12.09
CA ASP A 464 -25.23 5.21 12.69
C ASP A 464 -24.67 4.18 11.68
N ALA A 465 -25.06 4.30 10.40
CA ALA A 465 -24.77 3.36 9.33
C ALA A 465 -24.95 1.89 9.77
N ALA A 466 -26.11 1.57 10.35
CA ALA A 466 -26.36 0.28 11.00
C ALA A 466 -26.24 -0.90 10.01
N GLY A 467 -26.64 -0.72 8.76
CA GLY A 467 -26.49 -1.74 7.73
C GLY A 467 -25.02 -1.95 7.34
N LEU A 468 -24.22 -0.89 7.28
CA LEU A 468 -22.77 -1.00 7.05
C LEU A 468 -22.07 -1.77 8.19
N ARG A 469 -22.43 -1.51 9.45
CA ARG A 469 -21.88 -2.26 10.60
C ARG A 469 -22.26 -3.74 10.56
N GLN A 470 -23.50 -4.06 10.17
CA GLN A 470 -23.93 -5.44 9.97
C GLN A 470 -23.14 -6.13 8.85
N LEU A 471 -22.88 -5.43 7.74
CA LEU A 471 -22.02 -5.91 6.65
C LEU A 471 -20.59 -6.19 7.14
N MET A 472 -20.01 -5.29 7.94
CA MET A 472 -18.64 -5.42 8.46
C MET A 472 -18.45 -6.64 9.37
N HIS A 473 -19.46 -7.00 10.16
CA HIS A 473 -19.40 -8.13 11.10
C HIS A 473 -20.01 -9.42 10.55
N HIS A 474 -20.32 -9.48 9.25
CA HIS A 474 -20.98 -10.65 8.66
C HIS A 474 -20.02 -11.86 8.59
N PRO A 475 -20.34 -12.99 9.25
CA PRO A 475 -19.41 -14.11 9.47
C PRO A 475 -19.03 -14.92 8.20
N HIS A 476 -19.61 -14.58 7.03
CA HIS A 476 -19.43 -15.32 5.77
C HIS A 476 -18.89 -14.48 4.60
N LEU A 477 -18.44 -13.25 4.81
CA LEU A 477 -17.80 -12.49 3.72
C LEU A 477 -16.39 -13.02 3.46
N PRO A 478 -16.00 -13.29 2.19
CA PRO A 478 -14.64 -13.71 1.88
C PRO A 478 -13.65 -12.60 2.25
N GLU A 479 -12.43 -12.95 2.67
CA GLU A 479 -11.38 -12.02 3.13
C GLU A 479 -11.15 -10.85 2.16
N ARG A 480 -11.24 -11.13 0.84
CA ARG A 480 -11.14 -10.09 -0.20
C ARG A 480 -12.29 -9.09 -0.19
N THR A 481 -13.51 -9.50 0.18
CA THR A 481 -14.67 -8.59 0.31
C THR A 481 -14.65 -7.82 1.61
N GLN A 482 -14.08 -8.40 2.68
CA GLN A 482 -13.78 -7.63 3.90
C GLN A 482 -12.78 -6.50 3.61
N ASN A 483 -11.77 -6.77 2.77
CA ASN A 483 -10.84 -5.73 2.31
C ASN A 483 -11.51 -4.59 1.54
N LEU A 484 -12.62 -4.85 0.84
CA LEU A 484 -13.39 -3.81 0.12
C LEU A 484 -14.08 -2.83 1.07
N VAL A 485 -14.60 -3.32 2.20
CA VAL A 485 -15.20 -2.46 3.24
C VAL A 485 -14.13 -1.69 4.03
N ARG A 486 -12.86 -2.13 3.94
CA ARG A 486 -11.70 -1.47 4.55
C ARG A 486 -11.04 -0.42 3.63
N GLU A 487 -11.58 -0.18 2.44
CA GLU A 487 -11.10 0.86 1.52
C GLU A 487 -11.90 2.16 1.67
N PRO A 488 -11.27 3.32 1.96
CA PRO A 488 -11.97 4.58 2.24
C PRO A 488 -13.01 5.00 1.20
N LEU A 489 -12.70 4.86 -0.09
CA LEU A 489 -13.61 5.27 -1.17
C LEU A 489 -14.89 4.40 -1.22
N LEU A 490 -14.74 3.07 -1.13
CA LEU A 490 -15.87 2.14 -1.17
C LEU A 490 -16.64 2.15 0.16
N LEU A 491 -15.96 2.27 1.29
CA LEU A 491 -16.56 2.48 2.61
C LEU A 491 -17.51 3.68 2.60
N HIS A 492 -17.06 4.79 2.00
CA HIS A 492 -17.90 5.98 1.84
C HIS A 492 -19.13 5.72 0.96
N SER A 493 -18.98 5.06 -0.20
CA SER A 493 -20.11 4.71 -1.07
C SER A 493 -21.13 3.83 -0.36
N LEU A 494 -20.68 2.83 0.40
CA LEU A 494 -21.56 1.93 1.15
C LEU A 494 -22.29 2.64 2.29
N ALA A 495 -21.63 3.54 3.01
CA ALA A 495 -22.27 4.32 4.08
C ALA A 495 -23.34 5.27 3.53
N ALA A 496 -23.08 5.89 2.37
CA ALA A 496 -24.05 6.74 1.70
C ALA A 496 -25.27 5.95 1.20
N MET A 497 -25.07 4.74 0.65
CA MET A 497 -26.16 3.83 0.28
C MET A 497 -27.02 3.41 1.48
N ASP A 498 -26.40 3.14 2.63
CA ASP A 498 -27.12 2.76 3.86
C ASP A 498 -27.98 3.92 4.38
N ARG A 499 -27.44 5.16 4.37
CA ARG A 499 -28.21 6.37 4.68
C ARG A 499 -29.42 6.51 3.75
N ASP A 500 -29.24 6.25 2.46
CA ASP A 500 -30.27 6.43 1.43
C ASP A 500 -31.30 5.28 1.38
N GLY A 501 -31.11 4.24 2.21
CA GLY A 501 -32.00 3.08 2.34
C GLY A 501 -31.91 2.06 1.20
N ASP A 502 -30.88 2.15 0.35
CA ASP A 502 -30.73 1.26 -0.83
C ASP A 502 -29.80 0.07 -0.58
N LEU A 503 -29.13 0.02 0.57
CA LEU A 503 -28.30 -1.12 0.96
C LEU A 503 -29.19 -2.29 1.42
N GLN A 504 -29.41 -3.26 0.52
CA GLN A 504 -30.22 -4.44 0.83
C GLN A 504 -29.35 -5.60 1.29
N LEU A 505 -29.34 -5.86 2.61
CA LEU A 505 -28.56 -6.94 3.23
C LEU A 505 -29.28 -8.28 3.25
N THR A 506 -30.62 -8.29 3.31
CA THR A 506 -31.44 -9.52 3.37
C THR A 506 -31.30 -10.39 2.12
N SER A 507 -30.95 -9.79 0.98
CA SER A 507 -30.66 -10.50 -0.27
C SER A 507 -29.25 -11.11 -0.31
N LEU A 508 -28.36 -10.76 0.62
CA LEU A 508 -26.98 -11.26 0.71
C LEU A 508 -26.85 -12.47 1.64
N GLU A 509 -27.77 -12.66 2.60
CA GLU A 509 -27.71 -13.72 3.61
C GLU A 509 -27.85 -15.15 3.05
N SER A 510 -28.50 -15.30 1.89
CA SER A 510 -28.72 -16.59 1.23
C SER A 510 -27.73 -16.89 0.10
N LEU A 511 -26.81 -15.97 -0.18
CA LEU A 511 -25.88 -16.04 -1.32
C LEU A 511 -24.50 -16.55 -0.90
N SER A 512 -23.79 -17.18 -1.84
CA SER A 512 -22.39 -17.54 -1.61
C SER A 512 -21.52 -16.28 -1.42
N PRO A 513 -20.35 -16.40 -0.75
CA PRO A 513 -19.42 -15.29 -0.52
C PRO A 513 -19.11 -14.46 -1.79
N ASP A 514 -18.94 -15.12 -2.94
CA ASP A 514 -18.67 -14.48 -4.23
C ASP A 514 -19.92 -13.86 -4.86
N GLN A 515 -21.08 -14.50 -4.70
CA GLN A 515 -22.36 -13.94 -5.14
C GLN A 515 -22.72 -12.66 -4.38
N ALA A 516 -22.46 -12.63 -3.07
CA ALA A 516 -22.67 -11.45 -2.24
C ALA A 516 -21.79 -10.26 -2.70
N LYS A 517 -20.53 -10.52 -3.06
CA LYS A 517 -19.62 -9.49 -3.61
C LYS A 517 -20.17 -8.90 -4.91
N VAL A 518 -20.56 -9.74 -5.86
CA VAL A 518 -21.12 -9.27 -7.14
C VAL A 518 -22.40 -8.48 -6.95
N ALA A 519 -23.31 -8.97 -6.10
CA ALA A 519 -24.55 -8.28 -5.77
C ALA A 519 -24.28 -6.90 -5.14
N LEU A 520 -23.31 -6.80 -4.22
CA LEU A 520 -22.93 -5.53 -3.60
C LEU A 520 -22.42 -4.51 -4.64
N TYR A 521 -21.54 -4.93 -5.55
CA TYR A 521 -21.07 -4.07 -6.64
C TYR A 521 -22.20 -3.60 -7.55
N GLN A 522 -23.13 -4.49 -7.89
CA GLN A 522 -24.30 -4.13 -8.70
C GLN A 522 -25.21 -3.13 -7.98
N GLN A 523 -25.39 -3.25 -6.66
CA GLN A 523 -26.13 -2.28 -5.85
C GLN A 523 -25.41 -0.91 -5.84
N VAL A 524 -24.08 -0.89 -5.62
CA VAL A 524 -23.28 0.35 -5.62
C VAL A 524 -23.36 1.05 -6.98
N VAL A 525 -23.20 0.31 -8.07
CA VAL A 525 -23.29 0.88 -9.42
C VAL A 525 -24.70 1.38 -9.69
N HIS A 526 -25.73 0.63 -9.32
CA HIS A 526 -27.11 1.06 -9.50
C HIS A 526 -27.40 2.36 -8.74
N TRP A 527 -27.03 2.43 -7.46
CA TRP A 527 -27.18 3.62 -6.63
C TRP A 527 -26.39 4.81 -7.18
N ALA A 528 -25.13 4.61 -7.59
CA ALA A 528 -24.32 5.67 -8.19
C ALA A 528 -24.95 6.20 -9.48
N LEU A 529 -25.52 5.32 -10.31
CA LEU A 529 -26.21 5.70 -11.55
C LEU A 529 -27.58 6.35 -11.32
N THR A 530 -28.25 6.14 -10.19
CA THR A 530 -29.60 6.68 -9.94
C THR A 530 -29.63 7.88 -9.00
N LYS A 531 -28.84 7.90 -7.92
CA LYS A 531 -28.94 8.90 -6.82
C LYS A 531 -27.78 9.89 -6.69
N GLN A 532 -26.53 9.53 -7.02
CA GLN A 532 -25.35 10.41 -6.87
C GLN A 532 -25.19 11.48 -7.98
N ARG A 533 -26.30 12.07 -8.48
CA ARG A 533 -26.26 12.99 -9.63
C ARG A 533 -26.58 14.45 -9.28
N PRO A 534 -25.66 15.39 -9.49
CA PRO A 534 -25.99 16.75 -9.85
C PRO A 534 -26.15 16.84 -11.38
N ASN A 535 -27.38 16.74 -11.89
CA ASN A 535 -27.78 17.28 -13.22
C ASN A 535 -26.86 16.99 -14.44
N LEU A 536 -26.56 15.72 -14.74
CA LEU A 536 -25.76 15.28 -15.91
C LEU A 536 -26.21 15.86 -17.27
N LEU A 537 -27.53 16.06 -17.44
CA LEU A 537 -28.13 16.70 -18.62
C LEU A 537 -29.07 17.85 -18.24
N GLU A 538 -29.03 18.31 -16.98
CA GLU A 538 -30.05 19.20 -16.37
C GLU A 538 -31.48 18.62 -16.36
N ARG A 539 -31.61 17.28 -16.48
CA ARG A 539 -32.88 16.52 -16.42
C ARG A 539 -32.68 15.12 -15.84
N GLU A 540 -33.77 14.52 -15.37
CA GLU A 540 -33.80 13.08 -15.00
C GLU A 540 -33.63 12.22 -16.26
N LEU A 541 -32.84 11.13 -16.16
CA LEU A 541 -32.68 10.17 -17.25
C LEU A 541 -33.78 9.11 -17.19
N SER A 542 -34.24 8.69 -18.36
CA SER A 542 -35.12 7.53 -18.54
C SER A 542 -34.40 6.20 -18.27
N LEU A 543 -35.16 5.14 -18.03
CA LEU A 543 -34.61 3.78 -17.87
C LEU A 543 -33.76 3.34 -19.08
N ALA A 544 -34.19 3.70 -20.30
CA ALA A 544 -33.45 3.40 -21.52
C ALA A 544 -32.08 4.11 -21.58
N GLU A 545 -31.99 5.36 -21.13
CA GLU A 545 -30.73 6.11 -21.04
C GLU A 545 -29.82 5.55 -19.95
N ILE A 546 -30.38 5.03 -18.84
CA ILE A 546 -29.61 4.34 -17.79
C ILE A 546 -29.01 3.04 -18.33
N ASP A 547 -29.78 2.25 -19.09
CA ASP A 547 -29.30 1.01 -19.70
C ASP A 547 -28.25 1.28 -20.79
N ALA A 548 -28.46 2.31 -21.62
CA ALA A 548 -27.45 2.76 -22.58
C ALA A 548 -26.14 3.18 -21.89
N LEU A 549 -26.22 3.89 -20.76
CA LEU A 549 -25.05 4.27 -19.96
C LEU A 549 -24.33 3.05 -19.36
N ARG A 550 -25.06 2.03 -18.90
CA ARG A 550 -24.46 0.76 -18.45
C ARG A 550 -23.69 0.08 -19.58
N ARG A 551 -24.24 0.03 -20.81
CA ARG A 551 -23.54 -0.54 -21.98
C ARG A 551 -22.28 0.24 -22.34
N ILE A 552 -22.33 1.58 -22.25
CA ILE A 552 -21.16 2.45 -22.44
C ILE A 552 -20.06 2.12 -21.41
N LEU A 553 -20.44 2.00 -20.13
CA LEU A 553 -19.50 1.66 -19.06
C LEU A 553 -18.96 0.23 -19.18
N ALA A 554 -19.79 -0.73 -19.63
CA ALA A 554 -19.38 -2.11 -19.92
C ALA A 554 -18.32 -2.17 -21.02
N GLU A 555 -18.54 -1.47 -22.13
CA GLU A 555 -17.58 -1.40 -23.24
C GLU A 555 -16.31 -0.63 -22.85
N ALA A 556 -16.43 0.45 -22.08
CA ALA A 556 -15.29 1.14 -21.51
C ALA A 556 -14.51 0.23 -20.55
N GLY A 557 -15.18 -0.56 -19.72
CA GLY A 557 -14.53 -1.54 -18.83
C GLY A 557 -13.72 -2.57 -19.62
N LEU A 558 -14.31 -3.14 -20.68
CA LEU A 558 -13.63 -4.08 -21.57
C LEU A 558 -12.41 -3.45 -22.26
N ALA A 559 -12.57 -2.27 -22.84
CA ALA A 559 -11.48 -1.56 -23.49
C ALA A 559 -10.37 -1.17 -22.49
N LEU A 560 -10.71 -0.92 -21.21
CA LEU A 560 -9.73 -0.57 -20.17
C LEU A 560 -8.81 -1.74 -19.92
N VAL A 561 -9.42 -2.90 -19.65
CA VAL A 561 -8.69 -4.14 -19.36
C VAL A 561 -7.85 -4.54 -20.57
N GLN A 562 -8.37 -4.39 -21.78
CA GLN A 562 -7.64 -4.62 -23.03
C GLN A 562 -6.43 -3.70 -23.21
N SER A 563 -6.57 -2.44 -22.84
CA SER A 563 -5.51 -1.45 -22.97
C SER A 563 -4.38 -1.64 -21.95
N GLY A 564 -4.68 -2.25 -20.80
CA GLY A 564 -3.81 -2.23 -19.63
C GLY A 564 -3.57 -0.82 -19.06
N GLY A 565 -4.27 0.19 -19.59
CA GLY A 565 -4.18 1.59 -19.22
C GLY A 565 -5.23 2.01 -18.19
N GLU A 566 -5.14 3.26 -17.74
CA GLU A 566 -5.98 3.80 -16.67
C GLU A 566 -7.16 4.65 -17.18
N SER A 567 -7.14 5.00 -18.46
CA SER A 567 -8.13 5.85 -19.10
C SER A 567 -8.29 5.48 -20.57
N ILE A 568 -9.47 5.74 -21.13
CA ILE A 568 -9.80 5.41 -22.51
C ILE A 568 -10.51 6.58 -23.16
N PRO A 569 -10.15 6.97 -24.40
CA PRO A 569 -10.85 8.05 -25.07
C PRO A 569 -12.30 7.63 -25.39
N ILE A 570 -13.24 8.57 -25.25
CA ILE A 570 -14.64 8.35 -25.59
C ILE A 570 -14.80 7.98 -27.07
N SER A 571 -13.94 8.53 -27.95
CA SER A 571 -13.95 8.21 -29.39
C SER A 571 -13.76 6.72 -29.68
N LEU A 572 -12.92 6.03 -28.90
CA LEU A 572 -12.73 4.58 -29.03
C LEU A 572 -13.99 3.81 -28.60
N VAL A 573 -14.62 4.21 -27.49
CA VAL A 573 -15.86 3.58 -27.01
C VAL A 573 -17.01 3.82 -28.00
N ALA A 574 -17.13 5.04 -28.55
CA ALA A 574 -18.10 5.39 -29.58
C ALA A 574 -17.90 4.58 -30.87
N GLN A 575 -16.65 4.31 -31.27
CA GLN A 575 -16.33 3.47 -32.43
C GLN A 575 -16.76 2.01 -32.21
N ARG A 576 -16.57 1.47 -30.99
CA ARG A 576 -16.95 0.09 -30.66
C ARG A 576 -18.46 -0.09 -30.53
N LEU A 577 -19.17 0.93 -30.06
CA LEU A 577 -20.64 0.94 -29.93
C LEU A 577 -21.37 1.43 -31.20
N HIS A 578 -20.74 1.40 -32.37
CA HIS A 578 -21.35 1.89 -33.63
C HIS A 578 -22.65 1.17 -34.03
N ALA A 579 -22.88 -0.03 -33.51
CA ALA A 579 -24.10 -0.80 -33.75
C ALA A 579 -25.25 -0.48 -32.77
N ASP A 580 -25.03 0.37 -31.75
CA ASP A 580 -26.02 0.77 -30.73
C ASP A 580 -26.39 2.26 -30.86
N PRO A 581 -27.52 2.59 -31.52
CA PRO A 581 -27.92 3.97 -31.78
C PRO A 581 -28.28 4.76 -30.51
N ASP A 582 -28.79 4.09 -29.46
CA ASP A 582 -29.17 4.74 -28.20
C ASP A 582 -27.92 5.18 -27.43
N ALA A 583 -26.91 4.30 -27.36
CA ALA A 583 -25.62 4.61 -26.74
C ALA A 583 -24.88 5.73 -27.49
N GLN A 584 -24.92 5.74 -28.82
CA GLN A 584 -24.29 6.80 -29.61
C GLN A 584 -24.95 8.17 -29.40
N THR A 585 -26.29 8.22 -29.33
CA THR A 585 -27.03 9.46 -29.08
C THR A 585 -26.66 10.04 -27.71
N LEU A 586 -26.60 9.19 -26.67
CA LEU A 586 -26.22 9.61 -25.33
C LEU A 586 -24.76 10.08 -25.24
N LEU A 587 -23.83 9.40 -25.92
CA LEU A 587 -22.42 9.83 -25.98
C LEU A 587 -22.25 11.22 -26.63
N GLN A 588 -23.00 11.50 -27.70
CA GLN A 588 -22.98 12.81 -28.35
C GLN A 588 -23.56 13.90 -27.43
N GLU A 589 -24.63 13.63 -26.69
CA GLU A 589 -25.19 14.57 -25.71
C GLU A 589 -24.22 14.86 -24.55
N ILE A 590 -23.51 13.83 -24.06
CA ILE A 590 -22.49 13.97 -23.02
C ILE A 590 -21.32 14.83 -23.51
N GLN A 591 -20.85 14.62 -24.74
CA GLN A 591 -19.76 15.40 -25.33
C GLN A 591 -20.15 16.87 -25.55
N ALA A 592 -21.39 17.15 -25.95
CA ALA A 592 -21.85 18.50 -26.29
C ALA A 592 -22.05 19.44 -25.08
N LYS A 593 -22.26 18.93 -23.87
CA LYS A 593 -22.66 19.72 -22.68
C LYS A 593 -21.57 19.94 -21.62
N LEU A 594 -20.32 19.49 -21.84
CA LEU A 594 -19.22 19.52 -20.86
C LEU A 594 -18.85 20.94 -20.36
N LYS A 595 -19.57 21.45 -19.35
CA LYS A 595 -19.14 22.55 -18.47
C LYS A 595 -18.30 22.01 -17.30
N PRO A 596 -17.38 22.80 -16.70
CA PRO A 596 -16.57 22.38 -15.53
C PRO A 596 -17.40 21.90 -14.32
N SER A 597 -18.65 22.33 -14.20
CA SER A 597 -19.58 21.91 -13.14
C SER A 597 -20.15 20.48 -13.31
N LEU A 598 -19.91 19.82 -14.45
CA LEU A 598 -20.28 18.41 -14.73
C LEU A 598 -19.24 17.40 -14.22
N GLN A 599 -18.14 17.88 -13.63
CA GLN A 599 -17.07 17.05 -13.05
C GLN A 599 -17.57 16.11 -11.93
N ASN A 600 -18.73 16.39 -11.33
CA ASN A 600 -19.20 15.70 -10.12
C ASN A 600 -20.16 14.51 -10.32
N ALA A 601 -20.84 14.41 -11.46
CA ALA A 601 -21.95 13.47 -11.65
C ALA A 601 -21.52 12.05 -12.10
N LEU A 602 -20.26 11.92 -12.50
CA LEU A 602 -19.60 10.65 -12.76
C LEU A 602 -18.30 10.56 -11.95
N VAL A 603 -18.22 11.16 -10.76
CA VAL A 603 -16.97 11.13 -9.97
C VAL A 603 -16.53 9.72 -9.67
N VAL A 604 -17.41 8.72 -9.70
CA VAL A 604 -17.04 7.31 -9.55
C VAL A 604 -16.47 6.70 -10.87
N PHE A 605 -16.75 7.26 -12.06
CA PHE A 605 -16.53 6.61 -13.37
C PHE A 605 -16.03 7.47 -14.56
N TYR A 606 -15.89 8.79 -14.46
CA TYR A 606 -15.48 9.65 -15.58
C TYR A 606 -14.98 11.03 -15.12
N ARG A 607 -13.86 11.51 -15.70
CA ARG A 607 -13.40 12.90 -15.56
C ARG A 607 -12.86 13.39 -16.92
N PRO A 608 -13.42 14.45 -17.52
CA PRO A 608 -12.92 15.04 -18.76
C PRO A 608 -11.64 15.86 -18.50
N THR A 609 -10.63 15.73 -19.36
CA THR A 609 -9.42 16.57 -19.40
C THR A 609 -9.56 17.70 -20.41
N HIS A 610 -8.80 18.79 -20.26
CA HIS A 610 -8.96 20.09 -20.93
C HIS A 610 -8.71 20.14 -22.46
N GLN A 611 -8.54 19.01 -23.17
CA GLN A 611 -8.42 18.96 -24.64
C GLN A 611 -9.57 18.16 -25.25
N ASP A 612 -9.96 18.54 -26.48
CA ASP A 612 -11.21 18.22 -27.21
C ASP A 612 -11.64 16.73 -27.32
N ASP A 613 -10.85 15.76 -26.85
CA ASP A 613 -11.19 14.33 -26.81
C ASP A 613 -11.34 13.86 -25.35
N GLY A 614 -12.55 13.87 -24.79
CA GLY A 614 -12.80 13.41 -23.42
C GLY A 614 -12.42 11.92 -23.18
N TYR A 615 -11.97 11.59 -21.96
CA TYR A 615 -11.55 10.24 -21.54
C TYR A 615 -12.43 9.67 -20.41
N ILE A 616 -12.64 8.35 -20.41
CA ILE A 616 -13.32 7.58 -19.37
C ILE A 616 -12.28 6.92 -18.45
N ARG A 617 -12.42 7.12 -17.13
CA ARG A 617 -11.55 6.56 -16.08
C ARG A 617 -12.39 6.09 -14.90
N PHE A 618 -12.22 4.84 -14.50
CA PHE A 618 -12.88 4.29 -13.31
C PHE A 618 -12.11 4.71 -12.05
N THR A 619 -12.80 5.22 -11.03
CA THR A 619 -12.16 5.57 -9.74
C THR A 619 -11.56 4.38 -9.01
N HIS A 620 -12.16 3.21 -9.22
CA HIS A 620 -11.69 1.96 -8.65
C HIS A 620 -11.62 0.89 -9.74
N ASN A 621 -10.47 0.22 -9.86
CA ASN A 621 -10.22 -0.78 -10.90
C ASN A 621 -11.20 -1.96 -10.85
N SER A 622 -11.70 -2.31 -9.65
CA SER A 622 -12.69 -3.38 -9.52
C SER A 622 -13.95 -3.11 -10.34
N PHE A 623 -14.35 -1.85 -10.53
CA PHE A 623 -15.51 -1.53 -11.35
C PHE A 623 -15.22 -1.72 -12.84
N GLY A 624 -14.04 -1.31 -13.33
CA GLY A 624 -13.61 -1.59 -14.70
C GLY A 624 -13.59 -3.10 -14.98
N LYS A 625 -13.03 -3.89 -14.06
CA LYS A 625 -13.04 -5.37 -14.10
C LYS A 625 -14.46 -5.94 -14.06
N MET A 626 -15.33 -5.41 -13.21
CA MET A 626 -16.74 -5.82 -13.10
C MET A 626 -17.49 -5.56 -14.41
N PHE A 627 -17.39 -4.35 -14.96
CA PHE A 627 -18.00 -3.96 -16.22
C PHE A 627 -17.45 -4.76 -17.41
N CYS A 628 -16.14 -5.07 -17.41
CA CYS A 628 -15.56 -6.02 -18.36
C CYS A 628 -16.22 -7.40 -18.24
N GLY A 629 -16.41 -7.92 -17.02
CA GLY A 629 -17.10 -9.19 -16.79
C GLY A 629 -18.57 -9.16 -17.26
N GLN A 630 -19.28 -8.06 -17.02
CA GLN A 630 -20.64 -7.86 -17.56
C GLN A 630 -20.67 -7.88 -19.08
N ARG A 631 -19.71 -7.23 -19.73
CA ARG A 631 -19.61 -7.24 -21.19
C ARG A 631 -19.32 -8.63 -21.74
N LEU A 632 -18.36 -9.34 -21.14
CA LEU A 632 -18.04 -10.72 -21.52
C LEU A 632 -19.24 -11.66 -21.36
N LYS A 633 -20.04 -11.48 -20.31
CA LYS A 633 -21.25 -12.26 -20.06
C LYS A 633 -22.23 -12.19 -21.24
N GLU A 634 -22.49 -11.00 -21.78
CA GLU A 634 -23.40 -10.81 -22.93
C GLU A 634 -22.95 -11.62 -24.16
N TYR A 635 -21.65 -11.60 -24.47
CA TYR A 635 -21.11 -12.40 -25.58
C TYR A 635 -21.17 -13.91 -25.30
N LEU A 636 -20.88 -14.35 -24.06
CA LEU A 636 -21.00 -15.76 -23.71
C LEU A 636 -22.46 -16.26 -23.81
N GLU A 637 -23.42 -15.43 -23.42
CA GLU A 637 -24.86 -15.70 -23.59
C GLU A 637 -25.20 -15.88 -25.07
N ASP A 638 -24.75 -14.97 -25.94
CA ASP A 638 -24.91 -15.07 -27.40
C ASP A 638 -24.26 -16.34 -27.98
N TRP A 639 -23.18 -16.84 -27.39
CA TRP A 639 -22.53 -18.10 -27.82
C TRP A 639 -23.29 -19.35 -27.41
N SER A 640 -24.25 -19.22 -26.48
CA SER A 640 -25.00 -20.34 -25.90
C SER A 640 -26.47 -20.43 -26.38
N ILE A 641 -27.09 -19.31 -26.75
CA ILE A 641 -28.54 -19.22 -27.06
C ILE A 641 -28.84 -19.49 -28.56
N THR A 642 -30.05 -19.99 -28.86
CA THR A 642 -30.60 -20.14 -30.23
C THR A 642 -31.26 -18.86 -30.74
N TRP A 643 -30.85 -18.35 -31.91
CA TRP A 643 -31.35 -17.09 -32.48
C TRP A 643 -32.53 -17.29 -33.46
N SER A 644 -33.50 -16.37 -33.51
CA SER A 644 -34.52 -16.36 -34.58
C SER A 644 -34.77 -14.95 -35.13
N ARG A 645 -34.60 -14.76 -36.44
CA ARG A 645 -35.07 -13.56 -37.16
C ARG A 645 -35.62 -13.97 -38.51
N ARG A 646 -36.91 -13.67 -38.73
CA ARG A 646 -37.62 -13.70 -40.03
C ARG A 646 -37.35 -14.93 -40.91
N GLN A 647 -38.12 -16.00 -40.67
CA GLN A 647 -38.41 -17.11 -41.60
C GLN A 647 -37.23 -17.91 -42.21
N GLN A 648 -36.01 -17.81 -41.68
CA GLN A 648 -35.00 -18.85 -41.81
C GLN A 648 -34.44 -19.16 -40.43
N GLN A 649 -34.70 -20.38 -39.94
CA GLN A 649 -34.04 -20.92 -38.75
C GLN A 649 -32.56 -21.10 -39.06
N GLN A 650 -31.71 -20.24 -38.49
CA GLN A 650 -30.31 -20.56 -38.27
C GLN A 650 -30.08 -20.65 -36.78
N ASP A 651 -29.67 -21.82 -36.32
CA ASP A 651 -29.78 -22.24 -34.93
C ASP A 651 -28.74 -21.58 -33.99
N TRP A 652 -27.71 -20.89 -34.51
CA TRP A 652 -26.64 -20.26 -33.70
C TRP A 652 -25.76 -19.27 -34.51
N ILE A 653 -24.96 -18.46 -33.80
CA ILE A 653 -23.87 -17.69 -34.42
C ILE A 653 -22.85 -18.64 -35.10
N PRO A 654 -22.47 -18.43 -36.37
CA PRO A 654 -21.54 -19.32 -37.07
C PRO A 654 -20.18 -19.43 -36.37
N THR A 655 -19.56 -20.61 -36.38
CA THR A 655 -18.23 -20.85 -35.77
C THR A 655 -17.17 -19.82 -36.19
N PRO A 656 -17.04 -19.42 -37.48
CA PRO A 656 -16.07 -18.39 -37.86
C PRO A 656 -16.32 -17.01 -37.23
N VAL A 657 -17.59 -16.69 -36.90
CA VAL A 657 -17.96 -15.44 -36.22
C VAL A 657 -17.57 -15.53 -34.75
N MET A 658 -17.86 -16.65 -34.09
CA MET A 658 -17.45 -16.91 -32.70
C MET A 658 -15.92 -16.88 -32.57
N ASP A 659 -15.20 -17.58 -33.44
CA ASP A 659 -13.73 -17.60 -33.44
C ASP A 659 -13.17 -16.16 -33.54
N GLY A 660 -13.75 -15.32 -34.41
CA GLY A 660 -13.41 -13.90 -34.52
C GLY A 660 -13.68 -13.09 -33.25
N GLN A 661 -14.83 -13.32 -32.59
CA GLN A 661 -15.17 -12.67 -31.32
C GLN A 661 -14.28 -13.13 -30.18
N ILE A 662 -13.84 -14.39 -30.16
CA ILE A 662 -12.87 -14.89 -29.17
C ILE A 662 -11.56 -14.10 -29.27
N PHE A 663 -11.01 -13.91 -30.48
CA PHE A 663 -9.79 -13.11 -30.62
C PHE A 663 -10.01 -11.64 -30.22
N GLU A 664 -11.15 -11.04 -30.55
CA GLU A 664 -11.50 -9.68 -30.13
C GLU A 664 -11.60 -9.53 -28.60
N LEU A 665 -12.21 -10.49 -27.93
CA LEU A 665 -12.54 -10.41 -26.50
C LEU A 665 -11.52 -11.04 -25.58
N LEU A 666 -10.67 -11.94 -26.07
CA LEU A 666 -9.75 -12.72 -25.26
C LEU A 666 -8.32 -12.70 -25.83
N GLY A 667 -8.08 -12.05 -26.97
CA GLY A 667 -6.75 -11.89 -27.57
C GLY A 667 -5.89 -10.78 -26.94
N TYR A 668 -6.21 -10.36 -25.73
CA TYR A 668 -5.44 -9.41 -24.92
C TYR A 668 -4.94 -10.09 -23.65
N GLY A 669 -4.10 -9.42 -22.86
CA GLY A 669 -3.48 -9.94 -21.63
C GLY A 669 -4.33 -10.91 -20.78
N GLY A 670 -3.67 -11.73 -19.97
CA GLY A 670 -4.32 -12.81 -19.22
C GLY A 670 -5.58 -12.38 -18.45
N LEU A 671 -6.64 -13.20 -18.56
CA LEU A 671 -7.91 -12.99 -17.88
C LEU A 671 -7.67 -12.99 -16.37
N MET A 672 -7.94 -11.86 -15.72
CA MET A 672 -7.65 -11.69 -14.29
C MET A 672 -8.65 -12.49 -13.44
N PRO A 673 -8.22 -13.08 -12.30
CA PRO A 673 -9.07 -13.88 -11.43
C PRO A 673 -10.37 -13.19 -11.05
N GLU A 674 -10.36 -11.89 -10.80
CA GLU A 674 -11.57 -11.17 -10.38
C GLU A 674 -12.59 -11.04 -11.51
N ILE A 675 -12.14 -10.96 -12.78
CA ILE A 675 -13.02 -10.93 -13.94
C ILE A 675 -13.64 -12.31 -14.14
N ALA A 676 -12.83 -13.37 -14.08
CA ALA A 676 -13.28 -14.74 -14.22
C ALA A 676 -14.29 -15.14 -13.11
N GLU A 677 -13.96 -14.84 -11.84
CA GLU A 677 -14.86 -15.03 -10.69
C GLU A 677 -16.19 -14.31 -10.90
N HIS A 678 -16.14 -13.01 -11.25
CA HIS A 678 -17.34 -12.20 -11.48
C HIS A 678 -18.20 -12.76 -12.62
N LEU A 679 -17.57 -13.16 -13.71
CA LEU A 679 -18.23 -13.74 -14.88
C LEU A 679 -18.96 -15.03 -14.51
N MET A 680 -18.32 -15.94 -13.76
CA MET A 680 -18.94 -17.21 -13.36
C MET A 680 -20.18 -17.03 -12.47
N VAL A 681 -20.15 -16.02 -11.60
CA VAL A 681 -21.30 -15.62 -10.78
C VAL A 681 -22.44 -15.08 -11.64
N LEU A 682 -22.14 -14.18 -12.59
CA LEU A 682 -23.16 -13.62 -13.48
C LEU A 682 -23.86 -14.69 -14.32
N LEU A 683 -23.11 -15.70 -14.80
CA LEU A 683 -23.65 -16.83 -15.57
C LEU A 683 -24.54 -17.76 -14.74
N ASN A 684 -24.51 -17.74 -13.40
CA ASN A 684 -25.41 -18.53 -12.56
C ASN A 684 -26.84 -17.99 -12.50
N GLY A 685 -27.02 -16.68 -12.70
CA GLY A 685 -28.32 -16.02 -12.57
C GLY A 685 -29.20 -16.06 -13.82
N SER A 686 -28.69 -16.58 -14.95
CA SER A 686 -29.38 -16.54 -16.25
C SER A 686 -30.14 -17.85 -16.53
N PRO A 687 -31.49 -17.85 -16.51
CA PRO A 687 -32.30 -19.07 -16.67
C PRO A 687 -32.34 -19.63 -18.11
N GLU A 688 -31.94 -18.85 -19.12
CA GLU A 688 -31.97 -19.22 -20.55
C GLU A 688 -30.61 -19.72 -21.09
N PHE A 689 -29.62 -19.94 -20.22
CA PHE A 689 -28.22 -20.16 -20.60
C PHE A 689 -27.82 -21.65 -20.68
N ASP A 690 -27.35 -22.12 -21.84
CA ASP A 690 -26.90 -23.50 -22.07
C ASP A 690 -25.38 -23.65 -21.80
N LEU A 691 -25.04 -23.99 -20.55
CA LEU A 691 -23.67 -24.19 -20.08
C LEU A 691 -22.92 -25.30 -20.83
N VAL A 692 -23.59 -26.42 -21.10
CA VAL A 692 -22.98 -27.59 -21.74
C VAL A 692 -22.58 -27.25 -23.16
N ARG A 693 -23.45 -26.55 -23.89
CA ARG A 693 -23.16 -26.12 -25.26
C ARG A 693 -22.01 -25.12 -25.33
N LEU A 694 -21.98 -24.11 -24.44
CA LEU A 694 -20.87 -23.18 -24.40
C LEU A 694 -19.55 -23.92 -24.16
N PHE A 695 -19.53 -24.85 -23.20
CA PHE A 695 -18.37 -25.66 -22.90
C PHE A 695 -17.87 -26.42 -24.13
N THR A 696 -18.74 -27.17 -24.82
CA THR A 696 -18.37 -27.93 -26.02
C THR A 696 -17.81 -27.05 -27.13
N ARG A 697 -18.38 -25.85 -27.35
CA ARG A 697 -17.90 -24.92 -28.37
C ARG A 697 -16.52 -24.35 -28.03
N LEU A 698 -16.30 -23.98 -26.78
CA LEU A 698 -15.00 -23.49 -26.29
C LEU A 698 -13.94 -24.59 -26.30
N GLU A 699 -14.30 -25.82 -25.93
CA GLU A 699 -13.40 -26.97 -25.98
C GLU A 699 -12.96 -27.28 -27.42
N HIS A 700 -13.90 -27.25 -28.36
CA HIS A 700 -13.58 -27.41 -29.78
C HIS A 700 -12.67 -26.30 -30.31
N PHE A 701 -12.87 -25.04 -29.89
CA PHE A 701 -11.94 -23.96 -30.20
C PHE A 701 -10.55 -24.22 -29.62
N PHE A 702 -10.47 -24.61 -28.34
CA PHE A 702 -9.20 -24.87 -27.66
C PHE A 702 -8.39 -25.98 -28.33
N LEU A 703 -9.02 -27.09 -28.70
CA LEU A 703 -8.35 -28.18 -29.43
C LEU A 703 -7.82 -27.72 -30.79
N ARG A 704 -8.62 -27.00 -31.57
CA ARG A 704 -8.20 -26.42 -32.86
C ARG A 704 -7.04 -25.43 -32.71
N TRP A 705 -7.03 -24.68 -31.61
CA TRP A 705 -5.94 -23.77 -31.28
C TRP A 705 -4.66 -24.52 -30.92
N CYS A 706 -4.74 -25.58 -30.10
CA CYS A 706 -3.60 -26.46 -29.81
C CYS A 706 -3.02 -27.11 -31.07
N ASP A 707 -3.86 -27.38 -32.08
CA ASP A 707 -3.46 -27.95 -33.37
C ASP A 707 -2.89 -26.90 -34.36
N GLY A 708 -2.82 -25.62 -33.98
CA GLY A 708 -2.23 -24.56 -34.83
C GLY A 708 -3.13 -24.03 -35.95
N GLN A 709 -4.41 -24.41 -35.99
CA GLN A 709 -5.32 -24.11 -37.12
C GLN A 709 -5.53 -22.61 -37.39
N PHE A 710 -5.28 -21.73 -36.42
CA PHE A 710 -5.45 -20.29 -36.57
C PHE A 710 -4.19 -19.57 -37.04
N MET A 711 -3.03 -20.25 -37.05
CA MET A 711 -1.74 -19.71 -37.47
C MET A 711 -1.29 -20.24 -38.83
N ASP A 712 -1.61 -21.49 -39.15
CA ASP A 712 -1.10 -22.19 -40.34
C ASP A 712 -1.99 -22.04 -41.59
N VAL A 713 -2.68 -20.89 -41.74
CA VAL A 713 -3.61 -20.61 -42.85
C VAL A 713 -2.93 -19.76 -43.94
N GLU A 714 -3.18 -20.07 -45.22
CA GLU A 714 -2.61 -19.32 -46.37
C GLU A 714 -3.17 -17.90 -46.54
N SER A 715 -4.36 -17.63 -46.01
CA SER A 715 -5.03 -16.32 -46.01
C SER A 715 -4.76 -15.52 -44.73
N GLU A 716 -5.25 -14.27 -44.64
CA GLU A 716 -5.08 -13.45 -43.44
C GLU A 716 -5.63 -14.18 -42.20
N THR A 717 -4.74 -14.44 -41.24
CA THR A 717 -5.09 -15.18 -40.01
C THR A 717 -5.93 -14.31 -39.07
N LEU A 718 -6.78 -14.93 -38.25
CA LEU A 718 -7.59 -14.20 -37.26
C LEU A 718 -6.72 -13.39 -36.26
N PRO A 719 -5.61 -13.95 -35.72
CA PRO A 719 -4.67 -13.17 -34.92
C PRO A 719 -4.07 -11.97 -35.66
N GLN A 720 -3.79 -12.06 -36.98
CA GLN A 720 -3.29 -10.93 -37.76
C GLN A 720 -4.32 -9.83 -37.92
N ARG A 721 -5.57 -10.20 -38.22
CA ARG A 721 -6.67 -9.25 -38.36
C ARG A 721 -6.89 -8.48 -37.06
N GLU A 722 -6.90 -9.19 -35.94
CA GLU A 722 -7.10 -8.58 -34.63
C GLU A 722 -5.89 -7.73 -34.19
N MET A 723 -4.67 -8.22 -34.42
CA MET A 723 -3.47 -7.42 -34.21
C MET A 723 -3.50 -6.11 -35.02
N ARG A 724 -3.95 -6.14 -36.29
CA ARG A 724 -4.09 -4.91 -37.11
C ARG A 724 -5.15 -3.98 -36.56
N ARG A 725 -6.30 -4.50 -36.11
CA ARG A 725 -7.34 -3.72 -35.45
C ARG A 725 -6.81 -3.04 -34.19
N LEU A 726 -6.16 -3.79 -33.30
CA LEU A 726 -5.54 -3.26 -32.08
C LEU A 726 -4.45 -2.23 -32.40
N ARG A 727 -3.70 -2.41 -33.50
CA ARG A 727 -2.70 -1.46 -33.99
C ARG A 727 -3.28 -0.19 -34.61
N GLN A 728 -4.41 -0.28 -35.30
CA GLN A 728 -5.15 0.91 -35.75
C GLN A 728 -5.68 1.71 -34.56
N GLN A 729 -5.95 1.02 -33.45
CA GLN A 729 -6.32 1.61 -32.16
C GLN A 729 -5.09 1.93 -31.26
N ALA A 730 -3.86 1.68 -31.71
CA ALA A 730 -2.63 1.81 -30.91
C ALA A 730 -2.20 3.25 -30.62
N GLN A 731 -2.99 4.25 -31.04
CA GLN A 731 -2.91 5.57 -30.44
C GLN A 731 -3.28 5.52 -28.94
N TYR A 732 -3.99 4.46 -28.50
CA TYR A 732 -4.53 4.31 -27.14
C TYR A 732 -4.33 2.91 -26.50
N LEU A 733 -3.76 1.93 -27.22
CA LEU A 733 -3.58 0.54 -26.76
C LEU A 733 -2.12 0.08 -26.88
N VAL A 734 -1.67 -0.80 -25.97
CA VAL A 734 -0.34 -1.44 -26.05
C VAL A 734 -0.25 -2.26 -27.35
N PRO A 735 0.76 -2.03 -28.21
CA PRO A 735 0.86 -2.73 -29.48
C PRO A 735 1.24 -4.20 -29.26
N LEU A 736 0.26 -5.09 -29.32
CA LEU A 736 0.48 -6.54 -29.27
C LEU A 736 0.97 -7.06 -30.63
N GLY A 737 1.83 -8.08 -30.57
CA GLY A 737 2.23 -8.89 -31.73
C GLY A 737 1.21 -9.98 -32.03
N GLN A 738 1.16 -10.45 -33.29
CA GLN A 738 0.28 -11.55 -33.73
C GLN A 738 0.33 -12.77 -32.80
N ARG A 739 1.53 -13.24 -32.46
CA ARG A 739 1.71 -14.40 -31.56
C ARG A 739 1.22 -14.14 -30.14
N GLN A 740 1.30 -12.90 -29.67
CA GLN A 740 0.80 -12.55 -28.33
C GLN A 740 -0.72 -12.62 -28.31
N VAL A 741 -1.38 -12.05 -29.32
CA VAL A 741 -2.84 -12.13 -29.48
C VAL A 741 -3.31 -13.58 -29.52
N ASP A 742 -2.61 -14.42 -30.27
CA ASP A 742 -2.93 -15.84 -30.39
C ASP A 742 -2.75 -16.61 -29.06
N VAL A 743 -1.60 -16.45 -28.40
CA VAL A 743 -1.34 -17.07 -27.10
C VAL A 743 -2.37 -16.64 -26.07
N TYR A 744 -2.69 -15.34 -26.00
CA TYR A 744 -3.67 -14.84 -25.04
C TYR A 744 -5.06 -15.42 -25.29
N ALA A 745 -5.53 -15.47 -26.53
CA ALA A 745 -6.83 -16.04 -26.85
C ALA A 745 -6.92 -17.52 -26.41
N GLY A 746 -5.90 -18.33 -26.71
CA GLY A 746 -5.86 -19.74 -26.31
C GLY A 746 -5.83 -19.94 -24.79
N LEU A 747 -4.94 -19.22 -24.08
CA LEU A 747 -4.82 -19.33 -22.62
C LEU A 747 -6.08 -18.82 -21.90
N ASN A 748 -6.69 -17.73 -22.38
CA ASN A 748 -7.92 -17.18 -21.80
C ASN A 748 -9.12 -18.11 -22.02
N VAL A 749 -9.22 -18.78 -23.18
CA VAL A 749 -10.22 -19.83 -23.39
C VAL A 749 -9.97 -21.02 -22.46
N MET A 750 -8.71 -21.43 -22.26
CA MET A 750 -8.37 -22.48 -21.28
C MET A 750 -8.83 -22.09 -19.88
N ILE A 751 -8.62 -20.85 -19.45
CA ILE A 751 -9.11 -20.34 -18.15
C ILE A 751 -10.63 -20.48 -18.05
N LEU A 752 -11.38 -20.05 -19.09
CA LEU A 752 -12.84 -20.19 -19.09
C LEU A 752 -13.28 -21.67 -18.98
N LEU A 753 -12.61 -22.59 -19.67
CA LEU A 753 -12.88 -24.03 -19.58
C LEU A 753 -12.61 -24.59 -18.18
N LEU A 754 -11.50 -24.19 -17.54
CA LEU A 754 -11.19 -24.59 -16.15
C LEU A 754 -12.23 -24.07 -15.17
N GLN A 755 -12.68 -22.82 -15.35
CA GLN A 755 -13.71 -22.21 -14.50
C GLN A 755 -15.08 -22.88 -14.67
N LEU A 756 -15.47 -23.20 -15.91
CA LEU A 756 -16.69 -23.95 -16.20
C LEU A 756 -16.63 -25.37 -15.60
N HIS A 757 -15.47 -26.02 -15.66
CA HIS A 757 -15.25 -27.33 -15.04
C HIS A 757 -15.36 -27.28 -13.50
N GLY A 758 -14.69 -26.32 -12.85
CA GLY A 758 -14.79 -26.13 -11.40
C GLY A 758 -16.23 -25.87 -10.94
N LYS A 759 -16.98 -25.11 -11.73
CA LYS A 759 -18.42 -24.88 -11.51
C LYS A 759 -19.25 -26.15 -11.65
N ALA A 760 -18.98 -26.96 -12.68
CA ALA A 760 -19.67 -28.23 -12.88
C ALA A 760 -19.43 -29.23 -11.74
N ARG A 761 -18.21 -29.27 -11.17
CA ARG A 761 -17.91 -30.10 -9.98
C ARG A 761 -18.76 -29.74 -8.75
N SER A 762 -19.22 -28.49 -8.65
CA SER A 762 -20.06 -28.03 -7.54
C SER A 762 -21.55 -28.35 -7.75
N ASN A 763 -21.95 -28.81 -8.95
CA ASN A 763 -23.33 -29.14 -9.30
C ASN A 763 -23.45 -30.60 -9.75
N ALA A 764 -24.06 -31.44 -8.90
CA ALA A 764 -24.19 -32.87 -9.14
C ALA A 764 -24.85 -33.24 -10.49
N ALA A 765 -25.69 -32.37 -11.06
CA ALA A 765 -26.33 -32.61 -12.36
C ALA A 765 -25.41 -32.35 -13.56
N LEU A 766 -24.37 -31.53 -13.41
CA LEU A 766 -23.45 -31.12 -14.47
C LEU A 766 -22.08 -31.81 -14.40
N GLN A 767 -21.76 -32.45 -13.26
CA GLN A 767 -20.48 -33.07 -13.01
C GLN A 767 -20.10 -34.14 -14.05
N ASP A 768 -21.08 -34.92 -14.52
CA ASP A 768 -20.86 -35.98 -15.52
C ASP A 768 -20.85 -35.46 -16.97
N THR A 769 -21.32 -34.23 -17.21
CA THR A 769 -21.45 -33.66 -18.57
C THR A 769 -20.35 -32.65 -18.91
N ILE A 770 -19.80 -31.94 -17.91
CA ILE A 770 -18.77 -30.92 -18.11
C ILE A 770 -17.51 -31.33 -17.35
N ALA A 771 -16.60 -32.00 -18.06
CA ALA A 771 -15.30 -32.42 -17.56
C ALA A 771 -14.20 -31.95 -18.51
N PHE A 772 -13.39 -30.99 -18.07
CA PHE A 772 -12.29 -30.48 -18.88
C PHE A 772 -10.98 -31.17 -18.52
N TYR A 773 -10.38 -31.81 -19.52
CA TYR A 773 -9.05 -32.39 -19.43
C TYR A 773 -8.14 -31.68 -20.42
N PRO A 774 -7.21 -30.80 -19.99
CA PRO A 774 -6.36 -30.04 -20.91
C PRO A 774 -5.61 -30.94 -21.91
N CYS A 775 -5.21 -32.14 -21.48
CA CYS A 775 -4.52 -33.13 -22.30
C CYS A 775 -5.42 -34.26 -22.83
N GLY A 776 -6.74 -34.18 -22.66
CA GLY A 776 -7.66 -35.31 -22.88
C GLY A 776 -7.75 -36.23 -21.66
N GLN A 777 -8.76 -37.11 -21.66
CA GLN A 777 -8.96 -38.06 -20.56
C GLN A 777 -7.96 -39.21 -20.66
N GLN A 778 -7.26 -39.54 -19.58
CA GLN A 778 -6.28 -40.63 -19.58
C GLN A 778 -6.92 -41.94 -20.08
N GLY A 779 -6.32 -42.55 -21.12
CA GLY A 779 -6.82 -43.76 -21.76
C GLY A 779 -7.80 -43.56 -22.92
N SER A 780 -8.17 -42.32 -23.26
CA SER A 780 -8.92 -42.01 -24.48
C SER A 780 -7.99 -41.84 -25.70
N ASP A 781 -8.54 -42.00 -26.90
CA ASP A 781 -7.82 -41.73 -28.17
C ASP A 781 -7.40 -40.26 -28.32
N SER A 782 -8.04 -39.35 -27.59
CA SER A 782 -7.75 -37.91 -27.59
C SER A 782 -6.67 -37.48 -26.58
N PHE A 783 -6.14 -38.43 -25.79
CA PHE A 783 -5.13 -38.18 -24.78
C PHE A 783 -3.75 -37.90 -25.40
N ASP A 784 -3.17 -36.76 -25.05
CA ASP A 784 -1.84 -36.34 -25.46
C ASP A 784 -1.11 -35.73 -24.27
N ALA A 785 -0.23 -36.53 -23.65
CA ALA A 785 0.50 -36.17 -22.45
C ALA A 785 1.37 -34.91 -22.64
N ASP A 786 1.84 -34.63 -23.86
CA ASP A 786 2.74 -33.51 -24.16
C ASP A 786 1.98 -32.24 -24.57
N ARG A 787 0.65 -32.29 -24.71
CA ARG A 787 -0.14 -31.13 -25.19
C ARG A 787 0.08 -29.91 -24.32
N LEU A 788 -0.03 -30.06 -23.00
CA LEU A 788 0.16 -28.94 -22.08
C LEU A 788 1.61 -28.44 -22.07
N LEU A 789 2.60 -29.34 -22.21
CA LEU A 789 4.00 -28.96 -22.35
C LEU A 789 4.24 -28.10 -23.60
N ARG A 790 3.60 -28.44 -24.74
CA ARG A 790 3.65 -27.64 -25.96
C ARG A 790 2.96 -26.29 -25.78
N VAL A 791 1.81 -26.24 -25.10
CA VAL A 791 1.11 -24.99 -24.77
C VAL A 791 1.98 -24.08 -23.89
N ILE A 792 2.63 -24.63 -22.86
CA ILE A 792 3.56 -23.89 -22.00
C ILE A 792 4.75 -23.36 -22.82
N GLY A 793 5.37 -24.21 -23.63
CA GLY A 793 6.46 -23.83 -24.52
C GLY A 793 6.05 -22.74 -25.51
N TYR A 794 4.84 -22.81 -26.06
CA TYR A 794 4.30 -21.78 -26.95
C TYR A 794 4.07 -20.44 -26.23
N SER A 795 3.58 -20.49 -24.98
CA SER A 795 3.36 -19.29 -24.16
C SER A 795 4.64 -18.48 -23.87
N HIS A 796 5.82 -19.11 -23.94
CA HIS A 796 7.10 -18.42 -23.77
C HIS A 796 7.35 -17.34 -24.84
N CYS A 797 6.62 -17.36 -25.96
CA CYS A 797 6.63 -16.28 -26.95
C CYS A 797 6.15 -14.93 -26.38
N VAL A 798 5.36 -14.94 -25.31
CA VAL A 798 4.91 -13.75 -24.59
C VAL A 798 5.91 -13.39 -23.49
N SER A 799 6.19 -14.36 -22.61
CA SER A 799 7.13 -14.23 -21.49
C SER A 799 7.49 -15.62 -20.97
N PRO A 800 8.71 -15.85 -20.45
CA PRO A 800 9.10 -17.12 -19.83
C PRO A 800 8.18 -17.58 -18.68
N CYS A 801 7.40 -16.67 -18.09
CA CYS A 801 6.46 -16.98 -17.01
C CYS A 801 4.99 -16.81 -17.43
N ALA A 802 4.69 -16.66 -18.72
CA ALA A 802 3.34 -16.31 -19.20
C ALA A 802 2.27 -17.32 -18.75
N PHE A 803 2.49 -18.62 -18.98
CA PHE A 803 1.55 -19.65 -18.53
C PHE A 803 1.34 -19.61 -17.01
N ARG A 804 2.42 -19.54 -16.23
CA ARG A 804 2.36 -19.46 -14.77
C ARG A 804 1.57 -18.25 -14.29
N ALA A 805 1.80 -17.08 -14.88
CA ALA A 805 1.16 -15.84 -14.48
C ALA A 805 -0.32 -15.78 -14.89
N ILE A 806 -0.67 -16.33 -16.05
CA ILE A 806 -2.01 -16.23 -16.64
C ILE A 806 -2.89 -17.38 -16.16
N VAL A 807 -2.43 -18.63 -16.28
CA VAL A 807 -3.22 -19.83 -16.00
C VAL A 807 -3.00 -20.34 -14.57
N GLY A 808 -1.81 -20.11 -13.98
CA GLY A 808 -1.45 -20.59 -12.65
C GLY A 808 -2.49 -20.35 -11.54
N PRO A 809 -3.14 -19.17 -11.45
CA PRO A 809 -4.20 -18.93 -10.46
C PRO A 809 -5.43 -19.85 -10.57
N TYR A 810 -5.59 -20.55 -11.69
CA TYR A 810 -6.78 -21.35 -12.01
C TYR A 810 -6.51 -22.86 -12.03
N LEU A 811 -5.33 -23.31 -11.58
CA LEU A 811 -4.96 -24.73 -11.61
C LEU A 811 -5.40 -25.54 -10.38
N SER A 812 -6.05 -24.90 -9.41
CA SER A 812 -6.64 -25.59 -8.26
C SER A 812 -7.76 -26.54 -8.71
N GLY A 813 -7.72 -27.78 -8.22
CA GLY A 813 -8.76 -28.78 -8.49
C GLY A 813 -8.79 -29.31 -9.93
N VAL A 814 -7.78 -29.00 -10.75
CA VAL A 814 -7.73 -29.40 -12.16
C VAL A 814 -7.30 -30.86 -12.30
N ASN A 815 -7.84 -31.54 -13.32
CA ASN A 815 -7.37 -32.86 -13.71
C ASN A 815 -6.17 -32.77 -14.68
N LEU A 816 -5.01 -33.15 -14.17
CA LEU A 816 -3.72 -33.21 -14.86
C LEU A 816 -3.14 -34.64 -14.78
N SER A 817 -3.99 -35.66 -14.71
CA SER A 817 -3.55 -37.05 -14.63
C SER A 817 -2.77 -37.47 -15.89
N GLY A 818 -1.62 -38.12 -15.69
CA GLY A 818 -0.74 -38.60 -16.76
C GLY A 818 -0.04 -37.51 -17.58
N VAL A 819 -0.17 -36.23 -17.22
CA VAL A 819 0.42 -35.13 -18.00
C VAL A 819 1.94 -35.14 -17.95
N ASN A 820 2.59 -34.73 -19.04
CA ASN A 820 4.01 -34.41 -19.03
C ASN A 820 4.25 -32.93 -18.75
N LEU A 821 4.91 -32.65 -17.63
CA LEU A 821 5.33 -31.34 -17.14
C LEU A 821 6.81 -31.35 -16.73
N SER A 822 7.62 -32.22 -17.33
CA SER A 822 9.04 -32.34 -17.02
C SER A 822 9.77 -31.00 -17.23
N GLY A 823 10.53 -30.56 -16.22
CA GLY A 823 11.31 -29.33 -16.28
C GLY A 823 10.50 -28.01 -16.30
N VAL A 824 9.18 -28.06 -16.12
CA VAL A 824 8.34 -26.86 -16.14
C VAL A 824 8.50 -26.05 -14.85
N ASN A 825 8.45 -24.72 -14.97
CA ASN A 825 8.41 -23.82 -13.82
C ASN A 825 6.98 -23.52 -13.35
N LEU A 826 6.60 -24.12 -12.24
CA LEU A 826 5.33 -23.97 -11.52
C LEU A 826 5.54 -23.42 -10.09
N SER A 827 6.64 -22.69 -9.86
CA SER A 827 6.93 -22.08 -8.55
C SER A 827 5.79 -21.16 -8.08
N GLY A 828 5.37 -21.34 -6.82
CA GLY A 828 4.29 -20.55 -6.20
C GLY A 828 2.89 -20.77 -6.77
N VAL A 829 2.70 -21.73 -7.69
CA VAL A 829 1.38 -21.99 -8.31
C VAL A 829 0.45 -22.70 -7.32
N ASN A 830 -0.84 -22.37 -7.39
CA ASN A 830 -1.85 -23.10 -6.63
C ASN A 830 -2.37 -24.32 -7.42
N LEU A 831 -2.01 -25.50 -6.94
CA LEU A 831 -2.42 -26.83 -7.40
C LEU A 831 -3.18 -27.58 -6.29
N SER A 832 -3.77 -26.88 -5.32
CA SER A 832 -4.55 -27.53 -4.25
C SER A 832 -5.67 -28.38 -4.84
N ASP A 833 -5.90 -29.56 -4.28
CA ASP A 833 -6.91 -30.53 -4.73
C ASP A 833 -6.77 -30.98 -6.21
N ALA A 834 -5.65 -30.71 -6.88
CA ALA A 834 -5.42 -31.13 -8.26
C ALA A 834 -5.19 -32.65 -8.35
N ASP A 835 -5.62 -33.25 -9.47
CA ASP A 835 -5.36 -34.65 -9.79
C ASP A 835 -4.13 -34.74 -10.71
N LEU A 836 -2.98 -35.10 -10.15
CA LEU A 836 -1.68 -35.25 -10.81
C LEU A 836 -1.23 -36.72 -10.82
N ARG A 837 -2.17 -37.67 -10.73
CA ARG A 837 -1.84 -39.11 -10.72
C ARG A 837 -1.07 -39.51 -11.97
N GLY A 838 0.06 -40.17 -11.78
CA GLY A 838 0.95 -40.59 -12.86
C GLY A 838 1.55 -39.45 -13.69
N ALA A 839 1.46 -38.20 -13.24
CA ALA A 839 2.06 -37.07 -13.95
C ALA A 839 3.60 -37.18 -13.98
N ILE A 840 4.21 -36.72 -15.06
CA ILE A 840 5.67 -36.65 -15.22
C ILE A 840 6.10 -35.22 -14.88
N LEU A 841 6.63 -35.04 -13.67
CA LEU A 841 7.11 -33.78 -13.10
C LEU A 841 8.63 -33.80 -12.84
N SER A 842 9.36 -34.71 -13.50
CA SER A 842 10.81 -34.85 -13.31
C SER A 842 11.52 -33.53 -13.60
N GLY A 843 12.35 -33.07 -12.66
CA GLY A 843 13.07 -31.80 -12.72
C GLY A 843 12.19 -30.54 -12.74
N ALA A 844 10.89 -30.64 -12.47
CA ALA A 844 10.01 -29.47 -12.41
C ALA A 844 10.38 -28.56 -11.23
N ASN A 845 10.21 -27.25 -11.40
CA ASN A 845 10.34 -26.29 -10.31
C ASN A 845 8.95 -26.01 -9.70
N LEU A 846 8.69 -26.58 -8.53
CA LEU A 846 7.49 -26.47 -7.71
C LEU A 846 7.78 -25.75 -6.38
N ARG A 847 8.86 -24.96 -6.31
CA ARG A 847 9.24 -24.22 -5.11
C ARG A 847 8.09 -23.33 -4.63
N GLY A 848 7.70 -23.49 -3.37
CA GLY A 848 6.59 -22.73 -2.76
C GLY A 848 5.22 -22.99 -3.39
N ALA A 849 5.06 -24.02 -4.24
CA ALA A 849 3.76 -24.36 -4.82
C ALA A 849 2.80 -24.85 -3.71
N ILE A 850 1.50 -24.59 -3.92
CA ILE A 850 0.45 -25.05 -3.01
C ILE A 850 -0.14 -26.33 -3.61
N LEU A 851 0.20 -27.48 -3.04
CA LEU A 851 -0.21 -28.83 -3.43
C LEU A 851 -1.06 -29.51 -2.33
N SER A 852 -1.63 -28.72 -1.42
CA SER A 852 -2.46 -29.26 -0.33
C SER A 852 -3.60 -30.12 -0.86
N ARG A 853 -3.73 -31.33 -0.32
CA ARG A 853 -4.68 -32.37 -0.75
C ARG A 853 -4.61 -32.78 -2.23
N ALA A 854 -3.54 -32.42 -2.95
CA ALA A 854 -3.36 -32.86 -4.32
C ALA A 854 -3.11 -34.38 -4.38
N SER A 855 -3.55 -35.02 -5.46
CA SER A 855 -3.30 -36.44 -5.71
C SER A 855 -2.13 -36.61 -6.66
N LEU A 856 -1.00 -37.06 -6.14
CA LEU A 856 0.28 -37.31 -6.83
C LEU A 856 0.61 -38.81 -6.87
N VAL A 857 -0.40 -39.68 -6.77
CA VAL A 857 -0.21 -41.15 -6.77
C VAL A 857 0.59 -41.56 -7.99
N SER A 858 1.70 -42.28 -7.75
CA SER A 858 2.63 -42.75 -8.79
C SER A 858 3.18 -41.65 -9.72
N ALA A 859 3.16 -40.38 -9.30
CA ALA A 859 3.76 -39.29 -10.07
C ALA A 859 5.30 -39.38 -10.07
N SER A 860 5.93 -38.99 -11.17
CA SER A 860 7.39 -38.93 -11.29
C SER A 860 7.89 -37.53 -10.97
N LEU A 861 8.51 -37.34 -9.81
CA LEU A 861 9.08 -36.09 -9.29
C LEU A 861 10.61 -36.18 -9.14
N ASP A 862 11.27 -37.06 -9.89
CA ASP A 862 12.73 -37.26 -9.85
C ASP A 862 13.45 -35.93 -10.08
N GLY A 863 14.26 -35.50 -9.11
CA GLY A 863 15.01 -34.24 -9.13
C GLY A 863 14.16 -32.96 -9.14
N ALA A 864 12.87 -33.02 -8.79
CA ALA A 864 12.02 -31.82 -8.71
C ALA A 864 12.39 -30.93 -7.51
N ASP A 865 12.24 -29.61 -7.66
CA ASP A 865 12.36 -28.64 -6.56
C ASP A 865 10.98 -28.38 -5.96
N LEU A 866 10.72 -28.92 -4.78
CA LEU A 866 9.53 -28.74 -3.94
C LEU A 866 9.86 -27.95 -2.66
N SER A 867 10.97 -27.22 -2.64
CA SER A 867 11.41 -26.51 -1.44
C SER A 867 10.35 -25.50 -0.98
N ASN A 868 10.04 -25.50 0.31
CA ASN A 868 8.97 -24.69 0.92
C ASN A 868 7.56 -24.89 0.32
N ALA A 869 7.29 -25.98 -0.41
CA ALA A 869 5.95 -26.27 -0.92
C ALA A 869 4.97 -26.66 0.21
N ASP A 870 3.69 -26.36 0.02
CA ASP A 870 2.60 -26.81 0.89
C ASP A 870 2.01 -28.10 0.33
N LEU A 871 2.35 -29.23 0.93
CA LEU A 871 1.91 -30.59 0.57
C LEU A 871 0.99 -31.18 1.66
N ARG A 872 0.35 -30.35 2.48
CA ARG A 872 -0.49 -30.81 3.59
C ARG A 872 -1.61 -31.72 3.11
N GLY A 873 -1.68 -32.93 3.67
CA GLY A 873 -2.66 -33.94 3.29
C GLY A 873 -2.58 -34.40 1.84
N ALA A 874 -1.47 -34.14 1.12
CA ALA A 874 -1.29 -34.61 -0.24
C ALA A 874 -1.16 -36.13 -0.29
N ASN A 875 -1.65 -36.75 -1.37
CA ASN A 875 -1.53 -38.18 -1.60
C ASN A 875 -0.37 -38.45 -2.57
N LEU A 876 0.75 -38.93 -2.06
CA LEU A 876 2.00 -39.25 -2.74
C LEU A 876 2.27 -40.77 -2.78
N ILE A 877 1.23 -41.61 -2.64
CA ILE A 877 1.39 -43.07 -2.63
C ILE A 877 2.17 -43.52 -3.87
N GLY A 878 3.30 -44.21 -3.65
CA GLY A 878 4.16 -44.72 -4.72
C GLY A 878 4.81 -43.67 -5.61
N ALA A 879 4.78 -42.38 -5.25
CA ALA A 879 5.42 -41.32 -6.02
C ALA A 879 6.95 -41.50 -6.05
N ASN A 880 7.58 -41.13 -7.16
CA ASN A 880 9.04 -41.16 -7.30
C ASN A 880 9.62 -39.77 -7.03
N LEU A 881 10.13 -39.55 -5.82
CA LEU A 881 10.77 -38.32 -5.33
C LEU A 881 12.30 -38.46 -5.23
N ARG A 882 12.90 -39.38 -6.00
CA ARG A 882 14.35 -39.60 -5.96
C ARG A 882 15.11 -38.30 -6.24
N GLY A 883 16.02 -37.93 -5.33
CA GLY A 883 16.82 -36.70 -5.44
C GLY A 883 16.03 -35.39 -5.43
N ALA A 884 14.73 -35.41 -5.11
CA ALA A 884 13.93 -34.19 -5.03
C ALA A 884 14.34 -33.32 -3.83
N ASP A 885 14.17 -32.00 -3.96
CA ASP A 885 14.37 -31.06 -2.86
C ASP A 885 13.03 -30.69 -2.22
N LEU A 886 12.77 -31.21 -1.02
CA LEU A 886 11.60 -30.94 -0.17
C LEU A 886 12.00 -30.10 1.06
N SER A 887 13.15 -29.40 1.01
CA SER A 887 13.64 -28.66 2.17
C SER A 887 12.64 -27.59 2.61
N GLY A 888 12.27 -27.60 3.89
CA GLY A 888 11.28 -26.69 4.47
C GLY A 888 9.83 -26.88 3.98
N ALA A 889 9.53 -27.94 3.22
CA ALA A 889 8.16 -28.21 2.78
C ALA A 889 7.26 -28.66 3.95
N ASP A 890 5.96 -28.38 3.83
CA ASP A 890 4.94 -28.84 4.78
C ASP A 890 4.20 -30.05 4.22
N LEU A 891 4.56 -31.25 4.68
CA LEU A 891 3.95 -32.53 4.35
C LEU A 891 3.06 -33.04 5.50
N SER A 892 2.58 -32.17 6.40
CA SER A 892 1.81 -32.65 7.55
C SER A 892 0.53 -33.37 7.12
N GLY A 893 0.34 -34.58 7.66
CA GLY A 893 -0.72 -35.51 7.29
C GLY A 893 -0.70 -36.04 5.86
N ALA A 894 0.39 -35.88 5.11
CA ALA A 894 0.52 -36.43 3.75
C ALA A 894 0.71 -37.96 3.76
N ASP A 895 0.26 -38.63 2.71
CA ASP A 895 0.45 -40.08 2.51
C ASP A 895 1.55 -40.30 1.47
N LEU A 896 2.75 -40.66 1.93
CA LEU A 896 3.92 -41.05 1.16
C LEU A 896 4.16 -42.57 1.21
N SER A 897 3.14 -43.37 1.49
CA SER A 897 3.31 -44.82 1.59
C SER A 897 3.88 -45.41 0.30
N SER A 898 4.89 -46.27 0.44
CA SER A 898 5.67 -46.84 -0.67
C SER A 898 6.34 -45.83 -1.62
N ALA A 899 6.46 -44.55 -1.26
CA ALA A 899 7.13 -43.55 -2.10
C ALA A 899 8.65 -43.78 -2.16
N THR A 900 9.28 -43.37 -3.25
CA THR A 900 10.74 -43.43 -3.43
C THR A 900 11.37 -42.08 -3.14
N LEU A 901 12.10 -41.96 -2.04
CA LEU A 901 12.76 -40.72 -1.55
C LEU A 901 14.30 -40.86 -1.52
N ILE A 902 14.85 -41.78 -2.33
CA ILE A 902 16.29 -42.08 -2.33
C ILE A 902 17.08 -40.80 -2.63
N GLY A 903 17.94 -40.40 -1.69
CA GLY A 903 18.77 -39.19 -1.81
C GLY A 903 17.99 -37.87 -1.83
N ALA A 904 16.71 -37.85 -1.47
CA ALA A 904 15.93 -36.62 -1.38
C ALA A 904 16.37 -35.75 -0.19
N SER A 905 16.22 -34.43 -0.30
CA SER A 905 16.41 -33.50 0.83
C SER A 905 15.06 -33.15 1.45
N LEU A 906 14.81 -33.58 2.68
CA LEU A 906 13.68 -33.19 3.52
C LEU A 906 14.15 -32.36 4.72
N SER A 907 15.27 -31.66 4.58
CA SER A 907 15.86 -30.90 5.67
C SER A 907 14.88 -29.82 6.17
N ARG A 908 14.61 -29.79 7.48
CA ARG A 908 13.62 -28.89 8.11
C ARG A 908 12.18 -29.04 7.59
N ALA A 909 11.84 -30.13 6.90
CA ALA A 909 10.47 -30.37 6.47
C ALA A 909 9.56 -30.68 7.66
N ASN A 910 8.27 -30.33 7.55
CA ASN A 910 7.24 -30.74 8.50
C ASN A 910 6.55 -32.00 7.96
N LEU A 911 6.79 -33.15 8.58
CA LEU A 911 6.24 -34.47 8.28
C LEU A 911 5.33 -34.97 9.41
N ARG A 912 4.84 -34.06 10.26
CA ARG A 912 4.00 -34.42 11.40
C ARG A 912 2.75 -35.17 10.94
N ASP A 913 2.42 -36.25 11.63
CA ASP A 913 1.26 -37.11 11.34
C ASP A 913 1.27 -37.71 9.89
N ALA A 914 2.38 -37.64 9.15
CA ALA A 914 2.49 -38.18 7.79
C ALA A 914 2.68 -39.71 7.76
N ASP A 915 2.21 -40.38 6.72
CA ASP A 915 2.42 -41.81 6.50
C ASP A 915 3.53 -42.04 5.48
N LEU A 916 4.65 -42.64 5.89
CA LEU A 916 5.76 -43.08 5.06
C LEU A 916 5.97 -44.60 5.16
N SER A 917 4.92 -45.36 5.48
CA SER A 917 5.00 -46.81 5.63
C SER A 917 5.52 -47.47 4.34
N GLY A 918 6.54 -48.30 4.47
CA GLY A 918 7.22 -48.97 3.34
C GLY A 918 7.95 -48.04 2.37
N ALA A 919 8.13 -46.75 2.69
CA ALA A 919 8.83 -45.82 1.81
C ALA A 919 10.35 -46.09 1.73
N TYR A 920 10.98 -45.70 0.62
CA TYR A 920 12.41 -45.89 0.37
C TYR A 920 13.18 -44.57 0.57
N LEU A 921 13.75 -44.36 1.76
CA LEU A 921 14.49 -43.15 2.15
C LEU A 921 16.01 -43.34 2.21
N ARG A 922 16.58 -44.34 1.52
CA ARG A 922 18.03 -44.61 1.54
C ARG A 922 18.83 -43.35 1.20
N GLY A 923 19.70 -42.93 2.11
CA GLY A 923 20.56 -41.74 1.95
C GLY A 923 19.81 -40.41 1.89
N ALA A 924 18.53 -40.34 2.26
CA ALA A 924 17.79 -39.09 2.34
C ALA A 924 18.29 -38.19 3.49
N SER A 925 18.19 -36.88 3.34
CA SER A 925 18.50 -35.91 4.39
C SER A 925 17.22 -35.43 5.06
N LEU A 926 16.95 -35.88 6.29
CA LEU A 926 15.85 -35.45 7.15
C LEU A 926 16.35 -34.57 8.32
N ARG A 927 17.50 -33.90 8.13
CA ARG A 927 18.12 -33.10 9.18
C ARG A 927 17.17 -32.03 9.72
N SER A 928 17.00 -31.99 11.04
CA SER A 928 16.09 -31.05 11.73
C SER A 928 14.64 -31.09 11.25
N ALA A 929 14.19 -32.18 10.61
CA ALA A 929 12.80 -32.35 10.20
C ALA A 929 11.90 -32.67 11.41
N ASP A 930 10.62 -32.32 11.33
CA ASP A 930 9.60 -32.72 12.31
C ASP A 930 8.82 -33.92 11.80
N LEU A 931 9.14 -35.12 12.29
CA LEU A 931 8.44 -36.38 12.03
C LEU A 931 7.56 -36.80 13.22
N SER A 932 7.19 -35.87 14.12
CA SER A 932 6.40 -36.25 15.29
C SER A 932 5.08 -36.93 14.88
N ARG A 933 4.79 -38.08 15.48
CA ARG A 933 3.62 -38.93 15.19
C ARG A 933 3.51 -39.45 13.75
N ALA A 934 4.61 -39.42 12.98
CA ALA A 934 4.61 -40.01 11.65
C ALA A 934 4.61 -41.55 11.71
N TYR A 935 4.16 -42.20 10.63
CA TYR A 935 4.19 -43.64 10.45
C TYR A 935 5.31 -44.01 9.47
N LEU A 936 6.26 -44.83 9.89
CA LEU A 936 7.40 -45.29 9.09
C LEU A 936 7.56 -46.82 9.17
N ILE A 937 6.44 -47.54 9.32
CA ILE A 937 6.41 -48.99 9.50
C ILE A 937 7.06 -49.66 8.28
N GLY A 938 8.11 -50.45 8.52
CA GLY A 938 8.87 -51.14 7.47
C GLY A 938 9.60 -50.21 6.47
N ALA A 939 9.75 -48.92 6.77
CA ALA A 939 10.43 -47.99 5.87
C ALA A 939 11.94 -48.26 5.78
N SER A 940 12.55 -47.95 4.63
CA SER A 940 13.99 -48.14 4.40
C SER A 940 14.76 -46.82 4.53
N LEU A 941 15.33 -46.58 5.71
CA LEU A 941 16.11 -45.39 6.05
C LEU A 941 17.63 -45.63 6.11
N SER A 942 18.13 -46.70 5.47
CA SER A 942 19.56 -47.02 5.53
C SER A 942 20.44 -45.85 5.06
N GLY A 943 21.38 -45.44 5.91
CA GLY A 943 22.28 -44.31 5.67
C GLY A 943 21.60 -42.94 5.58
N ALA A 944 20.33 -42.80 5.99
CA ALA A 944 19.66 -41.50 6.04
C ALA A 944 20.21 -40.62 7.17
N SER A 945 20.19 -39.30 7.00
CA SER A 945 20.56 -38.35 8.06
C SER A 945 19.32 -37.77 8.71
N LEU A 946 19.12 -38.11 9.98
CA LEU A 946 18.04 -37.67 10.88
C LEU A 946 18.61 -36.83 12.05
N CYS A 947 19.82 -36.28 11.88
CA CYS A 947 20.48 -35.44 12.87
C CYS A 947 19.57 -34.27 13.28
N ASP A 948 19.46 -33.99 14.58
CA ASP A 948 18.61 -32.95 15.17
C ASP A 948 17.08 -33.09 14.85
N ALA A 949 16.62 -34.23 14.30
CA ALA A 949 15.21 -34.40 13.92
C ALA A 949 14.31 -34.67 15.14
N ASN A 950 13.04 -34.25 15.03
CA ASN A 950 12.00 -34.59 16.01
C ASN A 950 11.23 -35.84 15.54
N LEU A 951 11.40 -36.94 16.26
CA LEU A 951 10.80 -38.26 16.03
C LEU A 951 9.91 -38.66 17.22
N SER A 952 9.35 -37.69 17.95
CA SER A 952 8.51 -37.97 19.13
C SER A 952 7.24 -38.69 18.72
N ASP A 953 6.89 -39.75 19.45
CA ASP A 953 5.72 -40.60 19.22
C ASP A 953 5.65 -41.21 17.80
N VAL A 954 6.77 -41.32 17.09
CA VAL A 954 6.85 -41.91 15.73
C VAL A 954 6.70 -43.43 15.77
N ASP A 955 6.12 -44.04 14.74
CA ASP A 955 6.12 -45.50 14.56
C ASP A 955 7.17 -45.94 13.51
N LEU A 956 8.30 -46.44 13.97
CA LEU A 956 9.41 -47.00 13.20
C LEU A 956 9.47 -48.55 13.33
N SER A 957 8.37 -49.21 13.65
CA SER A 957 8.36 -50.68 13.76
C SER A 957 8.81 -51.35 12.47
N ASP A 958 9.69 -52.35 12.61
CA ASP A 958 10.33 -53.09 11.51
C ASP A 958 11.08 -52.22 10.48
N ALA A 959 11.38 -50.95 10.79
CA ALA A 959 12.10 -50.04 9.89
C ALA A 959 13.58 -50.42 9.79
N ASN A 960 14.17 -50.20 8.60
CA ASN A 960 15.60 -50.37 8.37
C ASN A 960 16.33 -49.03 8.53
N LEU A 961 17.03 -48.88 9.65
CA LEU A 961 17.85 -47.71 10.01
C LEU A 961 19.36 -48.05 9.97
N HIS A 962 19.77 -49.06 9.20
CA HIS A 962 21.16 -49.51 9.11
C HIS A 962 22.08 -48.36 8.69
N GLY A 963 23.03 -48.01 9.57
CA GLY A 963 23.98 -46.91 9.36
C GLY A 963 23.35 -45.51 9.30
N ALA A 964 22.11 -45.33 9.76
CA ALA A 964 21.46 -44.02 9.79
C ALA A 964 22.08 -43.12 10.87
N ASP A 965 22.10 -41.82 10.62
CA ASP A 965 22.56 -40.81 11.57
C ASP A 965 21.37 -40.20 12.32
N LEU A 966 21.17 -40.58 13.58
CA LEU A 966 20.14 -40.11 14.50
C LEU A 966 20.72 -39.21 15.60
N SER A 967 21.92 -38.66 15.40
CA SER A 967 22.61 -37.82 16.39
C SER A 967 21.73 -36.67 16.88
N ASN A 968 21.68 -36.46 18.20
CA ASN A 968 20.88 -35.40 18.85
C ASN A 968 19.38 -35.37 18.49
N SER A 969 18.84 -36.44 17.91
CA SER A 969 17.42 -36.52 17.58
C SER A 969 16.55 -36.78 18.81
N THR A 970 15.27 -36.44 18.73
CA THR A 970 14.29 -36.70 19.80
C THR A 970 13.38 -37.86 19.42
N LEU A 971 13.56 -39.03 20.02
CA LEU A 971 12.79 -40.27 19.80
C LEU A 971 11.88 -40.59 21.01
N ARG A 972 11.38 -39.57 21.70
CA ARG A 972 10.57 -39.76 22.92
C ARG A 972 9.30 -40.55 22.59
N ASN A 973 9.06 -41.62 23.34
CA ASN A 973 7.95 -42.57 23.15
C ASN A 973 7.87 -43.19 21.73
N ALA A 974 8.95 -43.13 20.95
CA ALA A 974 8.96 -43.73 19.61
C ALA A 974 8.79 -45.25 19.68
N ASN A 975 8.08 -45.83 18.71
CA ASN A 975 8.01 -47.28 18.53
C ASN A 975 9.09 -47.74 17.55
N LEU A 976 10.13 -48.43 18.02
CA LEU A 976 11.25 -48.97 17.25
C LEU A 976 11.26 -50.51 17.31
N SER A 977 10.12 -51.15 17.61
CA SER A 977 10.08 -52.61 17.77
C SER A 977 10.48 -53.32 16.48
N GLY A 978 11.42 -54.26 16.56
CA GLY A 978 11.93 -55.00 15.39
C GLY A 978 12.80 -54.18 14.43
N ALA A 979 13.10 -52.91 14.73
CA ALA A 979 13.89 -52.05 13.84
C ALA A 979 15.36 -52.52 13.72
N ASP A 980 15.93 -52.38 12.52
CA ASP A 980 17.35 -52.62 12.24
C ASP A 980 18.15 -51.32 12.43
N LEU A 981 18.84 -51.19 13.56
CA LEU A 981 19.68 -50.05 13.94
C LEU A 981 21.18 -50.41 13.86
N ILE A 982 21.55 -51.44 13.09
CA ILE A 982 22.95 -51.88 13.02
C ILE A 982 23.84 -50.74 12.49
N GLY A 983 24.86 -50.38 13.27
CA GLY A 983 25.79 -49.30 12.94
C GLY A 983 25.19 -47.89 12.91
N ALA A 984 23.99 -47.70 13.47
CA ALA A 984 23.36 -46.37 13.54
C ALA A 984 24.08 -45.45 14.55
N TYR A 985 24.11 -44.15 14.26
CA TYR A 985 24.65 -43.13 15.15
C TYR A 985 23.52 -42.53 16.00
N LEU A 986 23.49 -42.84 17.29
CA LEU A 986 22.49 -42.38 18.25
C LEU A 986 23.10 -41.44 19.31
N ASN A 987 24.27 -40.88 19.03
CA ASN A 987 24.97 -40.05 20.01
C ASN A 987 24.15 -38.81 20.38
N GLY A 988 23.90 -38.60 21.68
CA GLY A 988 23.08 -37.52 22.22
C GLY A 988 21.57 -37.64 21.93
N ALA A 989 21.09 -38.75 21.35
CA ALA A 989 19.67 -38.93 21.03
C ALA A 989 18.81 -39.17 22.28
N SER A 990 17.60 -38.61 22.32
CA SER A 990 16.65 -38.84 23.42
C SER A 990 15.68 -39.97 23.10
N LEU A 991 15.89 -41.13 23.70
CA LEU A 991 15.07 -42.34 23.58
C LEU A 991 14.13 -42.54 24.79
N CYS A 992 13.81 -41.46 25.50
CA CYS A 992 12.95 -41.52 26.69
C CYS A 992 11.61 -42.20 26.39
N GLY A 993 11.31 -43.30 27.09
CA GLY A 993 10.05 -44.04 26.90
C GLY A 993 9.92 -44.79 25.57
N ALA A 994 10.96 -44.84 24.74
CA ALA A 994 10.91 -45.52 23.44
C ALA A 994 10.77 -47.05 23.58
N ASN A 995 10.07 -47.68 22.65
CA ASN A 995 9.94 -49.14 22.56
C ASN A 995 10.98 -49.71 21.59
N LEU A 996 12.04 -50.32 22.10
CA LEU A 996 13.15 -50.93 21.34
C LEU A 996 13.08 -52.47 21.38
N ARG A 997 11.91 -53.05 21.62
CA ARG A 997 11.76 -54.51 21.70
C ARG A 997 12.19 -55.20 20.42
N ASP A 998 12.97 -56.27 20.54
CA ASP A 998 13.49 -57.03 19.42
C ASP A 998 14.34 -56.22 18.41
N ALA A 999 14.73 -54.97 18.74
CA ALA A 999 15.53 -54.13 17.87
C ALA A 999 16.99 -54.60 17.79
N SER A 1000 17.60 -54.43 16.62
CA SER A 1000 19.00 -54.80 16.36
C SER A 1000 19.91 -53.57 16.43
N LEU A 1001 20.60 -53.37 17.54
CA LEU A 1001 21.51 -52.25 17.82
C LEU A 1001 23.00 -52.64 17.68
N ASN A 1002 23.32 -53.69 16.92
CA ASN A 1002 24.70 -54.17 16.79
C ASN A 1002 25.61 -53.05 16.28
N SER A 1003 26.73 -52.81 16.97
CA SER A 1003 27.69 -51.74 16.65
C SER A 1003 27.09 -50.33 16.55
N ALA A 1004 25.93 -50.07 17.15
CA ALA A 1004 25.35 -48.73 17.22
C ALA A 1004 26.12 -47.84 18.21
N ASP A 1005 26.25 -46.55 17.90
CA ASP A 1005 26.87 -45.56 18.78
C ASP A 1005 25.79 -44.93 19.67
N LEU A 1006 25.79 -45.23 20.97
CA LEU A 1006 24.82 -44.72 21.94
C LEU A 1006 25.42 -43.65 22.88
N ILE A 1007 26.59 -43.06 22.56
CA ILE A 1007 27.26 -42.10 23.46
C ILE A 1007 26.34 -40.95 23.83
N ASP A 1008 26.19 -40.62 25.12
CA ASP A 1008 25.28 -39.57 25.62
C ASP A 1008 23.78 -39.76 25.30
N ALA A 1009 23.36 -40.93 24.80
CA ALA A 1009 21.94 -41.20 24.54
C ALA A 1009 21.13 -41.29 25.85
N ASP A 1010 19.89 -40.82 25.83
CA ASP A 1010 18.97 -40.87 26.97
C ASP A 1010 17.92 -41.99 26.82
N LEU A 1011 18.15 -43.12 27.50
CA LEU A 1011 17.30 -44.31 27.53
C LEU A 1011 16.30 -44.33 28.71
N CYS A 1012 16.04 -43.20 29.38
CA CYS A 1012 15.16 -43.18 30.54
C CYS A 1012 13.75 -43.72 30.24
N GLY A 1013 13.40 -44.87 30.82
CA GLY A 1013 12.09 -45.51 30.64
C GLY A 1013 11.92 -46.26 29.32
N ALA A 1014 12.98 -46.41 28.52
CA ALA A 1014 12.95 -47.19 27.29
C ALA A 1014 12.76 -48.70 27.55
N ASP A 1015 12.13 -49.40 26.61
CA ASP A 1015 11.92 -50.86 26.65
C ASP A 1015 12.87 -51.55 25.67
N LEU A 1016 14.02 -52.05 26.16
CA LEU A 1016 15.00 -52.77 25.35
C LEU A 1016 14.79 -54.29 25.40
N SER A 1017 13.60 -54.79 25.80
CA SER A 1017 13.44 -56.22 26.01
C SER A 1017 13.72 -57.01 24.72
N HIS A 1018 14.54 -58.06 24.80
CA HIS A 1018 15.02 -58.86 23.65
C HIS A 1018 15.87 -58.12 22.59
N ALA A 1019 16.26 -56.86 22.83
CA ALA A 1019 17.12 -56.11 21.91
C ALA A 1019 18.53 -56.71 21.86
N ASN A 1020 19.21 -56.52 20.72
CA ASN A 1020 20.56 -57.02 20.49
C ASN A 1020 21.58 -55.87 20.44
N LEU A 1021 22.50 -55.82 21.40
CA LEU A 1021 23.49 -54.76 21.61
C LEU A 1021 24.94 -55.22 21.37
N ILE A 1022 25.18 -56.32 20.64
CA ILE A 1022 26.54 -56.82 20.36
C ILE A 1022 27.40 -55.70 19.74
N GLY A 1023 28.49 -55.35 20.39
CA GLY A 1023 29.45 -54.35 19.92
C GLY A 1023 28.95 -52.89 19.93
N ALA A 1024 27.76 -52.60 20.47
CA ALA A 1024 27.28 -51.23 20.63
C ALA A 1024 28.18 -50.43 21.58
N ASP A 1025 28.39 -49.13 21.32
CA ASP A 1025 29.21 -48.26 22.17
C ASP A 1025 28.32 -47.48 23.16
N LEU A 1026 28.52 -47.71 24.46
CA LEU A 1026 27.75 -47.06 25.53
C LEU A 1026 28.61 -46.08 26.36
N SER A 1027 29.76 -45.63 25.83
CA SER A 1027 30.95 -45.34 26.63
C SER A 1027 30.86 -44.44 27.87
N ASP A 1028 31.76 -44.73 28.84
CA ASP A 1028 32.16 -43.93 30.00
C ASP A 1028 33.70 -43.99 30.22
N GLN A 1029 34.31 -42.80 30.45
CA GLN A 1029 35.40 -42.47 31.40
C GLN A 1029 36.04 -41.08 31.15
N SER A 1030 35.47 -40.21 30.30
CA SER A 1030 35.76 -38.74 30.36
C SER A 1030 34.99 -37.82 29.39
N ILE A 1031 34.18 -38.32 28.44
CA ILE A 1031 33.67 -37.45 27.35
C ILE A 1031 32.14 -37.54 27.10
N GLY A 1032 31.43 -38.54 27.64
CA GLY A 1032 29.97 -38.66 27.55
C GLY A 1032 29.51 -39.95 28.23
N THR A 1033 28.24 -40.07 28.64
CA THR A 1033 27.67 -41.28 29.25
C THR A 1033 26.19 -41.45 28.91
N VAL A 1034 25.78 -42.67 28.53
CA VAL A 1034 24.36 -43.06 28.38
C VAL A 1034 23.59 -42.80 29.68
N ARG A 1035 22.35 -42.31 29.59
CA ARG A 1035 21.44 -42.12 30.74
C ARG A 1035 20.34 -43.18 30.73
N TRP A 1036 19.99 -43.71 31.90
CA TRP A 1036 18.86 -44.64 32.07
C TRP A 1036 18.19 -44.45 33.43
N SER A 1037 17.03 -45.06 33.64
CA SER A 1037 16.27 -44.97 34.90
C SER A 1037 15.82 -46.34 35.38
N GLU A 1038 15.27 -46.45 36.60
CA GLU A 1038 14.68 -47.69 37.13
C GLU A 1038 13.53 -48.24 36.27
N LYS A 1039 12.90 -47.39 35.45
CA LYS A 1039 11.82 -47.80 34.53
C LYS A 1039 12.33 -48.38 33.21
N THR A 1040 13.62 -48.24 32.91
CA THR A 1040 14.23 -48.79 31.69
C THR A 1040 14.25 -50.32 31.79
N LYS A 1041 13.70 -51.02 30.79
CA LYS A 1041 13.59 -52.48 30.79
C LYS A 1041 14.72 -53.12 29.99
N TRP A 1042 15.43 -54.04 30.64
CA TRP A 1042 16.59 -54.74 30.08
C TRP A 1042 16.37 -56.26 29.95
N GLN A 1043 15.10 -56.72 29.95
CA GLN A 1043 14.77 -58.15 29.99
C GLN A 1043 15.28 -58.88 28.73
N ASP A 1044 16.08 -59.93 28.91
CA ASP A 1044 16.61 -60.76 27.83
C ASP A 1044 17.37 -59.99 26.72
N VAL A 1045 17.98 -58.85 27.07
CA VAL A 1045 18.89 -58.12 26.19
C VAL A 1045 20.11 -58.98 25.86
N ARG A 1046 20.47 -59.06 24.59
CA ARG A 1046 21.58 -59.89 24.08
C ARG A 1046 22.82 -59.05 23.81
N GLY A 1047 24.00 -59.60 24.07
CA GLY A 1047 25.26 -59.02 23.61
C GLY A 1047 25.83 -57.90 24.47
N LEU A 1048 25.20 -57.57 25.60
CA LEU A 1048 25.67 -56.52 26.51
C LEU A 1048 27.08 -56.81 27.04
N GLU A 1049 27.42 -58.09 27.19
CA GLU A 1049 28.74 -58.59 27.57
C GLU A 1049 29.84 -58.33 26.52
N THR A 1050 29.44 -58.07 25.27
CA THR A 1050 30.34 -57.74 24.15
C THR A 1050 30.23 -56.30 23.69
N ALA A 1051 29.36 -55.50 24.34
CA ALA A 1051 29.22 -54.09 24.08
C ALA A 1051 30.47 -53.32 24.56
N VAL A 1052 30.78 -52.23 23.88
CA VAL A 1052 31.96 -51.41 24.12
C VAL A 1052 31.66 -50.41 25.24
N ASN A 1053 32.58 -50.32 26.21
CA ASN A 1053 32.58 -49.32 27.28
C ASN A 1053 31.27 -49.22 28.10
N VAL A 1054 30.64 -50.35 28.42
CA VAL A 1054 29.44 -50.39 29.25
C VAL A 1054 29.70 -49.76 30.65
N PRO A 1055 28.89 -48.77 31.10
CA PRO A 1055 29.08 -48.12 32.40
C PRO A 1055 29.03 -49.10 33.58
N ASP A 1056 29.91 -48.92 34.57
CA ASP A 1056 30.04 -49.85 35.70
C ASP A 1056 28.75 -49.94 36.54
N ALA A 1057 28.03 -48.83 36.69
CA ALA A 1057 26.73 -48.81 37.38
C ALA A 1057 25.68 -49.69 36.69
N LEU A 1058 25.70 -49.78 35.35
CA LEU A 1058 24.78 -50.62 34.58
C LEU A 1058 25.14 -52.10 34.71
N LYS A 1059 26.44 -52.43 34.67
CA LYS A 1059 26.94 -53.80 34.92
C LYS A 1059 26.49 -54.33 36.28
N GLN A 1060 26.65 -53.52 37.33
CA GLN A 1060 26.21 -53.86 38.68
C GLN A 1060 24.69 -54.06 38.76
N GLN A 1061 23.90 -53.18 38.13
CA GLN A 1061 22.44 -53.30 38.11
C GLN A 1061 21.96 -54.60 37.46
N LEU A 1062 22.67 -55.08 36.42
CA LEU A 1062 22.28 -56.25 35.64
C LEU A 1062 22.95 -57.55 36.09
N GLY A 1063 23.83 -57.51 37.09
CA GLY A 1063 24.55 -58.69 37.59
C GLY A 1063 25.58 -59.25 36.61
N LEU A 1064 26.16 -58.38 35.77
CA LEU A 1064 27.17 -58.70 34.76
C LEU A 1064 28.56 -58.35 35.33
N GLU A 1065 29.08 -59.15 36.27
CA GLU A 1065 30.46 -59.05 36.77
C GLU A 1065 31.43 -59.98 36.03
#